data_AF-A0A956CT90-F1
#
_entry.id   AF-A0A956CT90-F1
#
_cell.length_a   1.000
_cell.length_b   1.000
_cell.length_c   1.000
_cell.angle_alpha   90.00
_cell.angle_beta   90.00
_cell.angle_gamma   90.00
#
_symmetry.space_group_name_H-M   'P 1'
#
loop_
_entity.id
_entity.type
_entity.pdbx_description
1 polymer ?
#
loop_
_entity_poly.entity_id
_entity_poly.type
_entity_poly.pdbx_seq_one_letter_code
_entity_poly.pdbx_strand_id
1 'polypeptide(L)'
;MRRLVAWLAFLAGMLFVPTALAQPAGGEAAADEDEDWDDEEEGGDDPQLRPPDMGSMQLDLENGEEGDEGDEGDEGEGDEGDEGDEGEGDEGDSGDDELPSPGDAQNRLDQGGPGDGTDPTIARWTTPQTVFDLHGYLRFRGEFQDNFFFDRVNQDNSVDLPFRLFRPAEDGMTPAGGCASGDTSAVCSQHANAFANMRLRLEPTIHLSDDVRVRMQIDVFDNMVLGSTPNSLAYGPYDNGGYIDPYYRYDRTTMAPIDTLNTTLVAPQAGLNSISDSIVARRAWAEVRNRTLGELRFGRMGSHWGLGILANGGTGIDSDYQTDVDRIMLITRLAGITIFGAWDFTSEGLLYQERADLGGIAFDRSRLDDTDQFVVGAAYRATEEEQRAALQRGDAVFNIGGYFIYRNQNLSSGGTTNPLGLCVICNGSAETDAMQFGDPFFVRRGADVFVPDLWMQFVYEKLRLELEAVMVLGTIQNLSNTGFEPGEGNTNAAELLQFGIAFEGEYHLLNDQLGIYFNAGYASGDADQEGLSQIGGLNPQLPAGPDRRVDRTYSTFYFHPNYRVDLILWRNVLRQVGGAYYFRPGISYDFIRNSFGQLLGARADVVWSRASVPIQSWGNADDLGVEIDVQVYYRSEDGPDLLDGFYASAQWGILFPLDGLGWLPGLAPTNASGGERGLGNAQTFRLILGVQY
;
A
#
# COMPACT_ATOMS: atom_id res chain seq x y z
N MET A 1 29.34 -20.30 19.08
CA MET A 1 28.07 -20.06 18.33
C MET A 1 28.23 -20.12 16.81
N ARG A 2 29.26 -19.52 16.17
CA ARG A 2 29.50 -19.63 14.70
C ARG A 2 29.55 -21.06 14.12
N ARG A 3 29.96 -22.07 14.89
CA ARG A 3 29.98 -23.48 14.44
C ARG A 3 28.66 -24.24 14.63
N LEU A 4 27.73 -23.74 15.45
CA LEU A 4 26.40 -24.36 15.62
C LEU A 4 25.43 -23.90 14.51
N VAL A 5 25.57 -22.65 14.07
CA VAL A 5 24.82 -22.05 12.95
C VAL A 5 25.24 -22.69 11.61
N ALA A 6 26.53 -23.00 11.43
CA ALA A 6 27.04 -23.72 10.26
C ALA A 6 26.53 -25.18 10.17
N TRP A 7 26.25 -25.83 11.29
CA TRP A 7 25.73 -27.20 11.32
C TRP A 7 24.22 -27.28 11.02
N LEU A 8 23.44 -26.28 11.41
CA LEU A 8 22.01 -26.17 11.07
C LEU A 8 21.81 -25.79 9.59
N ALA A 9 22.69 -24.97 9.01
CA ALA A 9 22.70 -24.66 7.58
C ALA A 9 23.06 -25.88 6.70
N PHE A 10 23.90 -26.80 7.22
CA PHE A 10 24.32 -27.99 6.48
C PHE A 10 23.22 -29.07 6.36
N LEU A 11 22.26 -29.10 7.29
CA LEU A 11 21.14 -30.05 7.29
C LEU A 11 19.97 -29.61 6.38
N ALA A 12 19.82 -28.31 6.13
CA ALA A 12 18.83 -27.78 5.19
C ALA A 12 19.27 -27.88 3.71
N GLY A 13 20.57 -28.00 3.44
CA GLY A 13 21.15 -28.04 2.09
C GLY A 13 21.12 -29.41 1.38
N MET A 14 20.73 -30.50 2.05
CA MET A 14 20.78 -31.86 1.46
C MET A 14 19.60 -32.24 0.56
N LEU A 15 18.64 -31.33 0.30
CA LEU A 15 17.47 -31.63 -0.55
C LEU A 15 17.50 -31.02 -1.97
N PHE A 16 18.59 -30.36 -2.39
CA PHE A 16 18.75 -29.94 -3.77
C PHE A 16 20.16 -30.19 -4.28
N VAL A 17 20.27 -31.09 -5.26
CA VAL A 17 21.45 -31.21 -6.14
C VAL A 17 21.16 -30.37 -7.38
N PRO A 18 21.87 -29.25 -7.62
CA PRO A 18 21.88 -28.62 -8.92
C PRO A 18 23.06 -29.18 -9.72
N THR A 19 22.76 -29.71 -10.90
CA THR A 19 23.73 -29.99 -11.97
C THR A 19 24.43 -28.69 -12.37
N ALA A 20 25.76 -28.67 -12.21
CA ALA A 20 26.62 -27.56 -12.60
C ALA A 20 26.70 -27.42 -14.14
N LEU A 21 26.55 -26.19 -14.62
CA LEU A 21 27.01 -25.76 -15.95
C LEU A 21 28.39 -25.11 -15.81
N ALA A 22 29.33 -25.61 -16.63
CA ALA A 22 30.73 -25.28 -16.60
C ALA A 22 31.05 -23.91 -17.22
N GLN A 23 31.94 -23.14 -16.58
CA GLN A 23 32.76 -22.11 -17.22
C GLN A 23 34.12 -22.73 -17.61
N PRO A 24 34.70 -22.37 -18.77
CA PRO A 24 35.99 -22.90 -19.18
C PRO A 24 37.16 -22.18 -18.49
N ALA A 25 38.23 -22.94 -18.32
CA ALA A 25 39.45 -22.63 -17.60
C ALA A 25 40.31 -21.53 -18.25
N GLY A 26 40.95 -20.71 -17.40
CA GLY A 26 42.15 -19.95 -17.76
C GLY A 26 43.40 -20.84 -17.74
N GLY A 27 44.31 -20.59 -18.66
CA GLY A 27 45.65 -21.17 -18.72
C GLY A 27 46.72 -20.11 -18.41
N GLU A 28 47.69 -20.49 -17.59
CA GLU A 28 48.86 -19.73 -17.12
C GLU A 28 50.00 -19.62 -18.15
N ALA A 29 50.84 -18.59 -17.97
CA ALA A 29 52.33 -18.48 -18.15
C ALA A 29 52.69 -17.08 -18.71
N ALA A 30 53.38 -16.17 -18.01
CA ALA A 30 54.76 -16.11 -17.49
C ALA A 30 55.82 -15.56 -18.47
N ALA A 31 56.37 -14.39 -18.10
CA ALA A 31 57.76 -13.91 -18.16
C ALA A 31 58.43 -13.32 -19.45
N ASP A 32 59.18 -12.23 -19.18
CA ASP A 32 60.39 -11.65 -19.84
C ASP A 32 60.22 -10.85 -21.17
N GLU A 33 60.45 -9.53 -21.20
CA GLU A 33 61.69 -8.69 -21.23
C GLU A 33 62.13 -8.30 -22.67
N ASP A 34 62.55 -7.04 -22.82
CA ASP A 34 63.25 -6.37 -23.96
C ASP A 34 62.39 -6.07 -25.23
N GLU A 35 62.53 -4.99 -26.01
CA GLU A 35 63.59 -4.00 -26.21
C GLU A 35 63.01 -2.77 -26.96
N ASP A 36 63.81 -1.72 -27.02
CA ASP A 36 63.57 -0.31 -27.40
C ASP A 36 63.68 -0.06 -28.95
N TRP A 37 63.41 1.19 -29.39
CA TRP A 37 63.75 1.86 -30.69
C TRP A 37 62.64 2.24 -31.72
N ASP A 38 62.35 3.55 -31.72
CA ASP A 38 62.24 4.58 -32.77
C ASP A 38 61.94 4.28 -34.26
N ASP A 39 60.99 5.10 -34.74
CA ASP A 39 60.97 5.96 -35.95
C ASP A 39 60.65 5.47 -37.39
N GLU A 40 59.81 6.33 -37.98
CA GLU A 40 59.63 6.73 -39.40
C GLU A 40 58.46 6.17 -40.25
N GLU A 41 57.87 7.15 -40.96
CA GLU A 41 56.66 7.17 -41.78
C GLU A 41 56.74 6.34 -43.08
N GLU A 42 55.61 5.76 -43.51
CA GLU A 42 54.88 6.08 -44.75
C GLU A 42 53.92 4.93 -45.14
N GLY A 43 52.63 5.28 -45.34
CA GLY A 43 51.79 4.84 -46.47
C GLY A 43 51.26 3.40 -46.56
N GLY A 44 49.92 3.26 -46.63
CA GLY A 44 49.30 2.30 -47.55
C GLY A 44 48.10 1.46 -47.06
N ASP A 45 46.90 2.01 -47.31
CA ASP A 45 45.67 1.39 -47.82
C ASP A 45 44.66 0.53 -46.99
N ASP A 46 43.42 1.05 -47.07
CA ASP A 46 42.07 0.45 -47.09
C ASP A 46 41.25 0.23 -45.78
N PRO A 47 39.90 0.41 -45.81
CA PRO A 47 39.15 1.59 -46.28
C PRO A 47 38.01 2.01 -45.30
N GLN A 48 37.76 3.32 -45.17
CA GLN A 48 36.53 3.87 -44.56
C GLN A 48 35.52 4.24 -45.64
N LEU A 49 34.29 3.74 -45.53
CA LEU A 49 33.16 4.16 -46.36
C LEU A 49 32.67 5.55 -45.91
N ARG A 50 32.89 6.56 -46.77
CA ARG A 50 32.29 7.90 -46.69
C ARG A 50 30.95 7.95 -47.44
N PRO A 51 30.05 8.88 -47.06
CA PRO A 51 28.74 9.08 -47.67
C PRO A 51 28.84 9.81 -49.03
N PRO A 52 27.83 9.70 -49.91
CA PRO A 52 27.78 10.50 -51.12
C PRO A 52 27.27 11.92 -50.85
N ASP A 53 28.09 12.89 -51.24
CA ASP A 53 27.72 14.28 -51.53
C ASP A 53 27.14 14.36 -52.94
N MET A 54 26.20 15.28 -53.17
CA MET A 54 25.99 16.03 -54.42
C MET A 54 24.92 17.12 -54.19
N GLY A 55 25.40 18.35 -53.96
CA GLY A 55 25.30 19.39 -55.00
C GLY A 55 23.96 20.12 -55.19
N SER A 56 23.96 21.34 -54.67
CA SER A 56 23.10 22.52 -54.92
C SER A 56 22.52 22.74 -56.33
N MET A 57 21.28 23.23 -56.36
CA MET A 57 20.78 24.13 -57.40
C MET A 57 20.04 25.30 -56.71
N GLN A 58 20.58 26.52 -56.88
CA GLN A 58 20.11 27.81 -56.37
C GLN A 58 19.37 28.57 -57.49
N LEU A 59 18.35 29.36 -57.13
CA LEU A 59 17.88 30.65 -57.72
C LEU A 59 16.35 30.76 -57.48
N ASP A 60 15.70 31.87 -57.13
CA ASP A 60 16.00 33.15 -56.46
C ASP A 60 14.65 33.93 -56.45
N LEU A 61 14.38 34.71 -55.39
CA LEU A 61 13.47 35.89 -55.33
C LEU A 61 11.94 35.59 -55.42
N GLU A 62 11.02 36.23 -54.68
CA GLU A 62 10.87 37.65 -54.35
C GLU A 62 9.78 37.85 -53.27
N ASN A 63 9.92 38.88 -52.42
CA ASN A 63 8.86 39.42 -51.55
C ASN A 63 8.01 40.42 -52.35
N GLY A 64 6.69 40.44 -52.15
CA GLY A 64 5.80 41.49 -52.64
C GLY A 64 4.38 41.39 -52.06
N GLU A 65 3.86 42.53 -51.60
CA GLU A 65 2.64 42.77 -50.83
C GLU A 65 1.32 42.71 -51.64
N GLU A 66 0.22 43.10 -50.97
CA GLU A 66 -1.17 43.40 -51.42
C GLU A 66 -2.17 42.25 -51.14
N GLY A 67 -3.19 42.42 -50.28
CA GLY A 67 -4.38 43.28 -50.42
C GLY A 67 -5.46 42.48 -51.18
N ASP A 68 -6.77 42.50 -50.95
CA ASP A 68 -7.72 43.18 -50.09
C ASP A 68 -9.07 42.43 -50.28
N GLU A 69 -10.07 42.82 -49.51
CA GLU A 69 -11.48 42.40 -49.40
C GLU A 69 -12.29 42.08 -50.68
N GLY A 70 -13.38 41.30 -50.50
CA GLY A 70 -14.70 41.71 -51.02
C GLY A 70 -15.61 40.70 -51.75
N ASP A 71 -16.88 40.66 -51.29
CA ASP A 71 -18.17 40.27 -51.93
C ASP A 71 -18.48 38.80 -52.25
N GLU A 72 -19.65 38.19 -52.01
CA GLU A 72 -21.06 38.48 -51.61
C GLU A 72 -22.02 37.80 -52.62
N GLY A 73 -23.19 37.33 -52.14
CA GLY A 73 -24.34 36.84 -52.92
C GLY A 73 -24.59 35.32 -52.77
N ASP A 74 -25.59 34.77 -52.06
CA ASP A 74 -27.03 35.02 -51.81
C ASP A 74 -27.96 34.05 -52.60
N GLU A 75 -29.11 33.77 -51.97
CA GLU A 75 -30.34 33.09 -52.42
C GLU A 75 -30.34 31.55 -52.43
N GLY A 76 -31.38 30.80 -51.99
CA GLY A 76 -32.76 31.12 -51.61
C GLY A 76 -33.64 29.86 -51.73
N GLU A 77 -34.76 29.84 -51.02
CA GLU A 77 -35.72 28.79 -50.64
C GLU A 77 -36.40 27.94 -51.75
N GLY A 78 -37.05 26.82 -51.33
CA GLY A 78 -38.11 26.14 -52.08
C GLY A 78 -38.73 24.92 -51.36
N ASP A 79 -40.04 25.00 -51.10
CA ASP A 79 -40.91 24.11 -50.31
C ASP A 79 -41.99 23.41 -51.18
N GLU A 80 -42.69 22.43 -50.59
CA GLU A 80 -44.05 21.89 -50.83
C GLU A 80 -44.41 20.82 -51.91
N GLY A 81 -45.27 19.87 -51.45
CA GLY A 81 -46.40 19.21 -52.16
C GLY A 81 -46.17 17.76 -52.62
N ASP A 82 -46.74 16.67 -52.05
CA ASP A 82 -48.12 16.20 -51.76
C ASP A 82 -48.90 15.57 -52.97
N GLU A 83 -49.80 14.63 -52.65
CA GLU A 83 -50.67 13.69 -53.43
C GLU A 83 -50.17 12.21 -53.37
N GLY A 84 -50.91 11.16 -52.98
CA GLY A 84 -52.34 10.83 -52.72
C GLY A 84 -52.55 9.36 -53.14
N ASP A 85 -52.80 8.39 -52.24
CA ASP A 85 -54.08 7.74 -51.86
C ASP A 85 -54.40 6.37 -52.55
N GLU A 86 -55.12 5.51 -51.80
CA GLU A 86 -55.81 4.21 -52.08
C GLU A 86 -54.97 2.89 -52.00
N GLY A 87 -55.31 1.83 -51.23
CA GLY A 87 -56.40 1.54 -50.29
C GLY A 87 -56.35 0.09 -49.70
N GLU A 88 -56.86 -0.04 -48.47
CA GLU A 88 -57.52 -1.19 -47.77
C GLU A 88 -56.90 -2.60 -47.59
N GLY A 89 -56.87 -3.09 -46.33
CA GLY A 89 -57.12 -4.51 -46.01
C GLY A 89 -56.40 -5.17 -44.81
N ASP A 90 -57.09 -5.22 -43.66
CA ASP A 90 -57.21 -6.35 -42.70
C ASP A 90 -56.15 -6.68 -41.60
N GLU A 91 -56.62 -6.47 -40.35
CA GLU A 91 -56.54 -7.25 -39.10
C GLU A 91 -55.30 -8.10 -38.69
N GLY A 92 -54.83 -7.89 -37.44
CA GLY A 92 -54.55 -9.01 -36.53
C GLY A 92 -53.25 -9.01 -35.71
N ASP A 93 -53.38 -8.69 -34.42
CA ASP A 93 -52.76 -9.36 -33.26
C ASP A 93 -51.25 -9.18 -32.98
N SER A 94 -50.92 -8.20 -32.12
CA SER A 94 -49.65 -8.17 -31.37
C SER A 94 -49.90 -8.63 -29.93
N GLY A 95 -49.73 -9.93 -29.68
CA GLY A 95 -49.70 -10.52 -28.35
C GLY A 95 -48.31 -10.43 -27.73
N ASP A 96 -48.23 -9.67 -26.64
CA ASP A 96 -47.51 -9.90 -25.38
C ASP A 96 -46.39 -10.98 -25.38
N ASP A 97 -45.13 -10.54 -25.22
CA ASP A 97 -43.99 -11.39 -24.86
C ASP A 97 -44.13 -11.89 -23.40
N GLU A 98 -44.80 -13.03 -23.23
CA GLU A 98 -44.92 -13.72 -21.94
C GLU A 98 -43.67 -14.60 -21.68
N LEU A 99 -42.97 -14.34 -20.58
CA LEU A 99 -41.84 -15.16 -20.12
C LEU A 99 -42.31 -16.62 -19.89
N PRO A 100 -41.54 -17.64 -20.32
CA PRO A 100 -41.98 -19.02 -20.26
C PRO A 100 -42.20 -19.50 -18.83
N SER A 101 -43.25 -20.30 -18.64
CA SER A 101 -43.60 -20.83 -17.32
C SER A 101 -42.54 -21.81 -16.79
N PRO A 102 -42.35 -21.92 -15.46
CA PRO A 102 -41.42 -22.88 -14.87
C PRO A 102 -41.64 -24.34 -15.30
N GLY A 103 -42.85 -24.70 -15.73
CA GLY A 103 -43.18 -26.04 -16.23
C GLY A 103 -42.57 -26.34 -17.61
N ASP A 104 -42.40 -25.33 -18.46
CA ASP A 104 -41.81 -25.49 -19.80
C ASP A 104 -40.28 -25.56 -19.74
N ALA A 105 -39.66 -24.96 -18.72
CA ALA A 105 -38.24 -25.13 -18.42
C ALA A 105 -37.92 -26.55 -17.91
N GLN A 106 -38.82 -27.12 -17.09
CA GLN A 106 -38.66 -28.49 -16.57
C GLN A 106 -38.81 -29.56 -17.66
N ASN A 107 -39.76 -29.38 -18.59
CA ASN A 107 -39.95 -30.29 -19.73
C ASN A 107 -38.75 -30.31 -20.70
N ARG A 108 -37.91 -29.27 -20.71
CA ARG A 108 -36.64 -29.27 -21.48
C ARG A 108 -35.49 -29.96 -20.74
N LEU A 109 -35.52 -30.00 -19.41
CA LEU A 109 -34.54 -30.72 -18.60
C LEU A 109 -34.78 -32.25 -18.64
N ASP A 110 -36.05 -32.68 -18.74
CA ASP A 110 -36.42 -34.10 -18.69
C ASP A 110 -36.27 -34.85 -20.03
N GLN A 111 -36.03 -34.16 -21.15
CA GLN A 111 -35.81 -34.80 -22.47
C GLN A 111 -34.34 -35.19 -22.74
N GLY A 112 -33.42 -34.91 -21.83
CA GLY A 112 -31.99 -35.25 -21.93
C GLY A 112 -31.64 -36.62 -21.35
N GLY A 113 -32.12 -37.71 -21.96
CA GLY A 113 -31.68 -39.08 -21.65
C GLY A 113 -30.40 -39.50 -22.39
N PRO A 114 -29.56 -40.39 -21.83
CA PRO A 114 -28.15 -40.55 -22.20
C PRO A 114 -27.94 -41.48 -23.40
N GLY A 115 -27.08 -41.06 -24.34
CA GLY A 115 -26.61 -41.85 -25.47
C GLY A 115 -25.09 -41.77 -25.59
N ASP A 116 -24.45 -42.92 -25.41
CA ASP A 116 -23.02 -43.20 -25.47
C ASP A 116 -22.42 -42.80 -26.83
N GLY A 117 -21.33 -42.02 -26.83
CA GLY A 117 -20.72 -41.51 -28.05
C GLY A 117 -19.37 -40.83 -27.78
N THR A 118 -18.29 -41.55 -28.08
CA THR A 118 -16.89 -41.14 -27.96
C THR A 118 -16.46 -40.18 -29.08
N ASP A 119 -17.23 -39.12 -29.33
CA ASP A 119 -16.90 -38.08 -30.31
C ASP A 119 -16.23 -36.88 -29.62
N PRO A 120 -14.91 -36.66 -29.82
CA PRO A 120 -14.18 -35.53 -29.24
C PRO A 120 -14.41 -34.20 -29.97
N THR A 121 -15.31 -34.12 -30.97
CA THR A 121 -15.54 -32.91 -31.78
C THR A 121 -16.84 -32.17 -31.48
N ILE A 122 -17.66 -32.65 -30.53
CA ILE A 122 -18.86 -31.94 -30.09
C ILE A 122 -18.57 -31.22 -28.78
N ALA A 123 -18.57 -29.89 -28.82
CA ALA A 123 -18.48 -29.04 -27.64
C ALA A 123 -19.65 -29.39 -26.70
N ARG A 124 -19.30 -30.01 -25.57
CA ARG A 124 -20.24 -30.21 -24.47
C ARG A 124 -20.61 -28.85 -23.94
N TRP A 125 -21.92 -28.62 -23.77
CA TRP A 125 -22.48 -27.51 -23.01
C TRP A 125 -21.63 -27.31 -21.74
N THR A 126 -20.78 -26.29 -21.76
CA THR A 126 -20.20 -25.76 -20.55
C THR A 126 -21.36 -25.13 -19.81
N THR A 127 -21.57 -25.49 -18.55
CA THR A 127 -22.09 -24.52 -17.58
C THR A 127 -21.44 -23.18 -17.89
N PRO A 128 -22.15 -22.04 -17.95
CA PRO A 128 -21.51 -20.76 -18.20
C PRO A 128 -20.39 -20.63 -17.17
N GLN A 129 -19.15 -20.81 -17.61
CA GLN A 129 -17.99 -20.51 -16.79
C GLN A 129 -18.04 -19.00 -16.70
N THR A 130 -18.08 -18.46 -15.50
CA THR A 130 -18.00 -17.02 -15.30
C THR A 130 -16.69 -16.57 -15.91
N VAL A 131 -16.75 -16.01 -17.12
CA VAL A 131 -15.56 -15.49 -17.82
C VAL A 131 -15.00 -14.29 -17.05
N PHE A 132 -15.88 -13.63 -16.30
CA PHE A 132 -15.60 -12.43 -15.55
C PHE A 132 -16.35 -12.49 -14.22
N ASP A 133 -15.59 -12.44 -13.14
CA ASP A 133 -16.07 -12.24 -11.78
C ASP A 133 -15.58 -10.86 -11.31
N LEU A 134 -16.45 -10.09 -10.66
CA LEU A 134 -16.09 -8.78 -10.13
C LEU A 134 -16.44 -8.74 -8.66
N HIS A 135 -15.39 -8.75 -7.84
CA HIS A 135 -15.52 -8.45 -6.42
C HIS A 135 -15.09 -7.01 -6.15
N GLY A 136 -15.44 -6.48 -4.99
CA GLY A 136 -14.97 -5.18 -4.57
C GLY A 136 -15.79 -4.56 -3.47
N TYR A 137 -15.56 -3.28 -3.23
CA TYR A 137 -16.41 -2.51 -2.34
C TYR A 137 -16.40 -1.03 -2.69
N LEU A 138 -17.52 -0.35 -2.44
CA LEU A 138 -17.55 1.09 -2.22
C LEU A 138 -17.58 1.35 -0.72
N ARG A 139 -16.69 2.22 -0.23
CA ARG A 139 -16.64 2.64 1.17
C ARG A 139 -16.73 4.17 1.25
N PHE A 140 -17.58 4.64 2.16
CA PHE A 140 -17.56 5.98 2.73
C PHE A 140 -17.14 5.87 4.20
N ARG A 141 -16.32 6.81 4.66
CA ARG A 141 -15.87 6.87 6.04
C ARG A 141 -15.84 8.30 6.54
N GLY A 142 -16.71 8.65 7.47
CA GLY A 142 -16.64 9.90 8.24
C GLY A 142 -15.76 9.73 9.47
N GLU A 143 -14.96 10.74 9.80
CA GLU A 143 -14.06 10.78 10.94
C GLU A 143 -14.15 12.11 11.68
N PHE A 144 -14.22 12.02 13.00
CA PHE A 144 -14.02 13.11 13.93
C PHE A 144 -12.90 12.71 14.87
N GLN A 145 -11.85 13.53 14.95
CA GLN A 145 -10.65 13.29 15.72
C GLN A 145 -10.45 14.46 16.68
N ASP A 146 -10.79 14.28 17.94
CA ASP A 146 -10.67 15.30 18.98
C ASP A 146 -9.39 15.06 19.80
N ASN A 147 -8.55 16.10 19.88
CA ASN A 147 -7.36 16.15 20.71
C ASN A 147 -6.35 15.01 20.49
N PHE A 148 -6.15 14.57 19.25
CA PHE A 148 -5.14 13.57 18.87
C PHE A 148 -3.69 14.05 19.09
N PHE A 149 -3.51 15.32 19.45
CA PHE A 149 -2.23 15.92 19.87
C PHE A 149 -2.09 16.02 21.40
N PHE A 150 -3.03 15.49 22.18
CA PHE A 150 -2.98 15.38 23.66
C PHE A 150 -2.73 16.70 24.39
N ASP A 151 -3.34 17.80 23.92
CA ASP A 151 -3.15 19.17 24.42
C ASP A 151 -1.71 19.68 24.39
N ARG A 152 -0.85 19.06 23.57
CA ARG A 152 0.53 19.50 23.32
C ARG A 152 0.52 20.74 22.44
N VAL A 153 0.39 21.90 23.06
CA VAL A 153 0.59 23.20 22.41
C VAL A 153 1.66 24.01 23.13
N ASN A 154 2.57 24.61 22.36
CA ASN A 154 3.58 25.55 22.85
C ASN A 154 3.09 26.98 22.57
N GLN A 155 3.28 27.91 23.52
CA GLN A 155 2.85 29.30 23.39
C GLN A 155 3.56 30.03 22.24
N ASP A 156 4.79 29.63 21.90
CA ASP A 156 5.63 30.34 20.93
C ASP A 156 5.86 29.58 19.61
N ASN A 157 5.24 28.39 19.42
CA ASN A 157 5.45 27.49 18.25
C ASN A 157 6.94 27.25 17.89
N SER A 158 7.88 27.50 18.79
CA SER A 158 9.33 27.49 18.56
C SER A 158 9.97 26.11 18.71
N VAL A 159 9.20 25.14 19.21
CA VAL A 159 9.63 23.74 19.41
C VAL A 159 8.63 22.84 18.71
N ASP A 160 9.13 21.94 17.88
CA ASP A 160 8.29 20.90 17.27
C ASP A 160 7.82 19.93 18.36
N LEU A 161 6.51 19.94 18.64
CA LEU A 161 5.92 19.06 19.64
C LEU A 161 5.45 17.75 18.98
N PRO A 162 5.53 16.62 19.72
CA PRO A 162 4.98 15.36 19.24
C PRO A 162 3.51 15.51 18.82
N PHE A 163 3.14 14.78 17.78
CA PHE A 163 1.75 14.69 17.30
C PHE A 163 1.16 16.01 16.75
N ARG A 164 1.99 17.03 16.48
CA ARG A 164 1.53 18.29 15.87
C ARG A 164 0.77 18.13 14.56
N LEU A 165 0.98 17.01 13.85
CA LEU A 165 0.25 16.68 12.61
C LEU A 165 -1.26 16.63 12.84
N PHE A 166 -1.69 16.28 14.04
CA PHE A 166 -3.10 16.19 14.41
C PHE A 166 -3.67 17.48 15.00
N ARG A 167 -2.84 18.51 15.22
CA ARG A 167 -3.34 19.81 15.65
C ARG A 167 -4.03 20.51 14.46
N PRO A 168 -5.30 20.93 14.58
CA PRO A 168 -5.95 21.69 13.52
C PRO A 168 -5.12 22.90 13.10
N ALA A 169 -5.00 23.14 11.79
CA ALA A 169 -4.08 24.14 11.25
C ALA A 169 -4.43 25.57 11.67
N GLU A 170 -5.71 25.83 11.94
CA GLU A 170 -6.23 27.11 12.41
C GLU A 170 -6.04 27.32 13.92
N ASP A 171 -5.73 26.29 14.71
CA ASP A 171 -5.61 26.45 16.16
C ASP A 171 -4.43 27.35 16.54
N GLY A 172 -4.71 28.41 17.29
CA GLY A 172 -3.72 29.44 17.64
C GLY A 172 -3.45 30.47 16.54
N MET A 173 -4.10 30.37 15.38
CA MET A 173 -3.95 31.35 14.29
C MET A 173 -4.90 32.55 14.48
N THR A 174 -4.46 33.74 14.06
CA THR A 174 -5.33 34.94 13.98
C THR A 174 -5.54 35.30 12.51
N PRO A 175 -6.61 34.81 11.86
CA PRO A 175 -6.89 35.14 10.47
C PRO A 175 -7.26 36.61 10.33
N ALA A 176 -7.10 37.15 9.12
CA ALA A 176 -7.58 38.49 8.80
C ALA A 176 -9.12 38.55 9.00
N GLY A 177 -9.58 39.38 9.95
CA GLY A 177 -10.98 39.47 10.34
C GLY A 177 -11.35 38.72 11.62
N GLY A 178 -10.41 37.95 12.20
CA GLY A 178 -10.58 37.22 13.46
C GLY A 178 -11.50 36.01 13.38
N CYS A 179 -11.40 35.10 14.36
CA CYS A 179 -12.19 33.87 14.41
C CYS A 179 -13.56 34.04 15.09
N ALA A 180 -13.82 35.19 15.71
CA ALA A 180 -15.08 35.51 16.38
C ALA A 180 -15.69 36.78 15.77
N SER A 181 -17.02 36.77 15.60
CA SER A 181 -17.74 37.91 15.03
C SER A 181 -17.53 39.17 15.86
N GLY A 182 -16.96 40.21 15.24
CA GLY A 182 -16.79 41.53 15.86
C GLY A 182 -15.47 41.75 16.60
N ASP A 183 -14.60 40.74 16.68
CA ASP A 183 -13.22 40.89 17.18
C ASP A 183 -12.23 40.43 16.11
N THR A 184 -11.64 41.40 15.40
CA THR A 184 -10.66 41.13 14.33
C THR A 184 -9.32 40.60 14.84
N SER A 185 -9.13 40.54 16.15
CA SER A 185 -7.92 40.01 16.80
C SER A 185 -8.18 38.66 17.48
N ALA A 186 -9.39 38.11 17.36
CA ALA A 186 -9.73 36.84 17.98
C ALA A 186 -8.92 35.69 17.37
N VAL A 187 -8.16 35.01 18.22
CA VAL A 187 -7.41 33.80 17.90
C VAL A 187 -8.36 32.61 17.74
N CYS A 188 -8.13 31.79 16.73
CA CYS A 188 -8.87 30.54 16.54
C CYS A 188 -8.51 29.54 17.64
N SER A 189 -9.54 28.91 18.22
CA SER A 189 -9.37 27.80 19.15
C SER A 189 -10.09 26.60 18.56
N GLN A 190 -9.31 25.60 18.14
CA GLN A 190 -9.83 24.37 17.55
C GLN A 190 -9.06 23.18 18.11
N HIS A 191 -9.78 22.14 18.49
CA HIS A 191 -9.22 20.93 19.11
C HIS A 191 -9.45 19.67 18.27
N ALA A 192 -10.28 19.75 17.23
CA ALA A 192 -10.70 18.59 16.47
C ALA A 192 -10.52 18.75 14.96
N ASN A 193 -10.12 17.65 14.30
CA ASN A 193 -10.22 17.51 12.85
C ASN A 193 -11.51 16.75 12.53
N ALA A 194 -12.23 17.20 11.51
CA ALA A 194 -13.45 16.55 11.03
C ALA A 194 -13.38 16.43 9.52
N PHE A 195 -13.53 15.21 9.00
CA PHE A 195 -13.48 14.96 7.57
C PHE A 195 -14.25 13.69 7.22
N ALA A 196 -14.46 13.47 5.94
CA ALA A 196 -14.91 12.19 5.42
C ALA A 196 -14.05 11.81 4.23
N ASN A 197 -13.89 10.52 3.99
CA ASN A 197 -13.20 10.00 2.81
C ASN A 197 -13.99 8.86 2.17
N MET A 198 -13.68 8.57 0.92
CA MET A 198 -14.23 7.43 0.21
C MET A 198 -13.15 6.57 -0.43
N ARG A 199 -13.54 5.39 -0.90
CA ARG A 199 -12.77 4.51 -1.78
C ARG A 199 -13.74 3.57 -2.49
N LEU A 200 -13.60 3.42 -3.80
CA LEU A 200 -14.16 2.30 -4.55
C LEU A 200 -13.01 1.37 -4.92
N ARG A 201 -13.04 0.13 -4.44
CA ARG A 201 -12.10 -0.91 -4.83
C ARG A 201 -12.79 -1.89 -5.76
N LEU A 202 -12.19 -2.12 -6.92
CA LEU A 202 -12.60 -3.11 -7.90
C LEU A 202 -11.55 -4.23 -7.94
N GLU A 203 -11.98 -5.47 -7.80
CA GLU A 203 -11.12 -6.67 -7.83
C GLU A 203 -11.61 -7.64 -8.92
N PRO A 204 -11.53 -7.24 -10.21
CA PRO A 204 -11.98 -8.11 -11.28
C PRO A 204 -11.06 -9.33 -11.43
N THR A 205 -11.68 -10.46 -11.74
CA THR A 205 -11.02 -11.70 -12.11
C THR A 205 -11.52 -12.14 -13.48
N ILE A 206 -10.61 -12.27 -14.43
CA ILE A 206 -10.89 -12.76 -15.79
C ILE A 206 -10.45 -14.22 -15.86
N HIS A 207 -11.40 -15.11 -16.12
CA HIS A 207 -11.15 -16.54 -16.31
C HIS A 207 -10.94 -16.83 -17.79
N LEU A 208 -9.70 -17.18 -18.15
CA LEU A 208 -9.35 -17.57 -19.52
C LEU A 208 -9.60 -19.07 -19.75
N SER A 209 -9.50 -19.88 -18.68
CA SER A 209 -9.89 -21.29 -18.63
C SER A 209 -10.07 -21.73 -17.16
N ASP A 210 -10.40 -23.01 -16.93
CA ASP A 210 -10.43 -23.62 -15.58
C ASP A 210 -9.13 -23.45 -14.78
N ASP A 211 -8.02 -23.29 -15.47
CA ASP A 211 -6.67 -23.36 -14.92
C ASP A 211 -5.88 -22.06 -15.15
N VAL A 212 -6.44 -21.06 -15.84
CA VAL A 212 -5.75 -19.79 -16.09
C VAL A 212 -6.70 -18.63 -15.81
N ARG A 213 -6.28 -17.72 -14.93
CA ARG A 213 -7.00 -16.49 -14.63
C ARG A 213 -6.07 -15.31 -14.43
N VAL A 214 -6.60 -14.12 -14.68
CA VAL A 214 -5.94 -12.84 -14.40
C VAL A 214 -6.74 -12.13 -13.31
N ARG A 215 -6.07 -11.67 -12.27
CA ARG A 215 -6.66 -10.92 -11.17
C ARG A 215 -6.08 -9.51 -11.14
N MET A 216 -6.91 -8.55 -10.78
CA MET A 216 -6.51 -7.15 -10.69
C MET A 216 -7.08 -6.51 -9.44
N GLN A 217 -6.49 -5.38 -9.05
CA GLN A 217 -7.04 -4.50 -8.03
C GLN A 217 -6.91 -3.06 -8.51
N ILE A 218 -8.04 -2.38 -8.64
CA ILE A 218 -8.14 -1.00 -9.09
C ILE A 218 -8.84 -0.21 -7.98
N ASP A 219 -8.17 0.79 -7.45
CA ASP A 219 -8.73 1.68 -6.45
C ASP A 219 -9.11 3.01 -7.14
N VAL A 220 -10.38 3.40 -7.03
CA VAL A 220 -10.93 4.68 -7.49
C VAL A 220 -11.23 5.55 -6.27
N PHE A 221 -10.78 6.81 -6.32
CA PHE A 221 -10.84 7.74 -5.19
C PHE A 221 -10.22 7.14 -3.93
N ASP A 222 -9.02 6.56 -4.04
CA ASP A 222 -8.37 5.84 -2.95
C ASP A 222 -8.14 6.72 -1.71
N ASN A 223 -8.98 6.56 -0.68
CA ASN A 223 -8.98 7.39 0.53
C ASN A 223 -9.14 8.89 0.24
N MET A 224 -9.81 9.26 -0.85
CA MET A 224 -10.03 10.65 -1.23
C MET A 224 -10.90 11.36 -0.19
N VAL A 225 -10.41 12.49 0.34
CA VAL A 225 -11.16 13.34 1.27
C VAL A 225 -12.30 14.03 0.51
N LEU A 226 -13.51 13.97 1.04
CA LEU A 226 -14.68 14.53 0.38
C LEU A 226 -14.62 16.06 0.37
N GLY A 227 -14.87 16.64 -0.80
CA GLY A 227 -14.78 18.08 -1.01
C GLY A 227 -13.36 18.62 -1.19
N SER A 228 -12.33 17.77 -1.30
CA SER A 228 -10.93 18.22 -1.42
C SER A 228 -10.54 18.73 -2.81
N THR A 229 -11.38 18.55 -3.83
CA THR A 229 -11.12 18.97 -5.21
C THR A 229 -12.19 19.94 -5.75
N PRO A 230 -12.48 21.07 -5.07
CA PRO A 230 -13.46 22.02 -5.55
C PRO A 230 -12.97 22.77 -6.81
N ASN A 231 -13.89 23.31 -7.61
CA ASN A 231 -13.52 24.07 -8.82
C ASN A 231 -12.84 25.42 -8.56
N SER A 232 -12.79 25.91 -7.31
CA SER A 232 -11.97 27.05 -6.89
C SER A 232 -10.52 26.69 -6.59
N LEU A 233 -10.18 25.41 -6.50
CA LEU A 233 -8.83 24.96 -6.19
C LEU A 233 -8.11 24.52 -7.47
N ALA A 234 -7.06 25.26 -7.81
CA ALA A 234 -6.13 24.90 -8.88
C ALA A 234 -4.71 25.20 -8.43
N TYR A 235 -3.83 24.22 -8.60
CA TYR A 235 -2.39 24.35 -8.49
C TYR A 235 -1.77 24.39 -9.88
N GLY A 236 -0.66 25.09 -10.01
CA GLY A 236 0.14 25.04 -11.21
C GLY A 236 1.43 25.83 -11.07
N PRO A 237 2.28 25.79 -12.11
CA PRO A 237 3.55 26.50 -12.08
C PRO A 237 3.33 28.01 -11.94
N TYR A 238 4.03 28.60 -10.99
CA TYR A 238 4.13 30.04 -10.81
C TYR A 238 5.60 30.46 -10.70
N ASP A 239 6.00 31.41 -11.53
CA ASP A 239 7.34 32.01 -11.48
C ASP A 239 7.37 33.14 -10.44
N ASN A 240 8.11 32.94 -9.37
CA ASN A 240 8.40 33.95 -8.36
C ASN A 240 9.87 34.36 -8.42
N GLY A 241 10.23 35.16 -9.43
CA GLY A 241 11.56 35.77 -9.54
C GLY A 241 12.66 34.80 -9.96
N GLY A 242 12.37 33.86 -10.87
CA GLY A 242 13.29 32.82 -11.36
C GLY A 242 13.13 31.49 -10.64
N TYR A 243 12.26 31.40 -9.64
CA TYR A 243 11.88 30.15 -8.98
C TYR A 243 10.50 29.73 -9.46
N ILE A 244 10.42 28.60 -10.19
CA ILE A 244 9.15 28.02 -10.62
C ILE A 244 8.67 27.09 -9.50
N ASP A 245 7.63 27.50 -8.77
CA ASP A 245 6.90 26.60 -7.88
C ASP A 245 5.85 25.84 -8.70
N PRO A 246 6.03 24.52 -8.97
CA PRO A 246 5.08 23.75 -9.76
C PRO A 246 3.73 23.53 -9.07
N TYR A 247 3.63 23.79 -7.76
CA TYR A 247 2.43 23.53 -6.94
C TYR A 247 1.86 24.81 -6.33
N TYR A 248 2.06 25.95 -6.97
CA TYR A 248 1.50 27.21 -6.50
C TYR A 248 -0.03 27.22 -6.60
N ARG A 249 -0.71 27.54 -5.50
CA ARG A 249 -2.17 27.72 -5.48
C ARG A 249 -2.54 29.04 -6.14
N TYR A 250 -3.31 29.01 -7.22
CA TYR A 250 -3.82 30.24 -7.83
C TYR A 250 -4.83 30.94 -6.91
N ASP A 251 -4.67 32.25 -6.72
CA ASP A 251 -5.53 33.07 -5.85
C ASP A 251 -7.00 33.09 -6.30
N ARG A 252 -7.23 32.91 -7.60
CA ARG A 252 -8.56 32.91 -8.22
C ARG A 252 -8.58 31.92 -9.38
N THR A 253 -9.71 31.24 -9.52
CA THR A 253 -10.03 30.48 -10.74
C THR A 253 -11.10 31.21 -11.52
N THR A 254 -11.19 30.93 -12.82
CA THR A 254 -12.26 31.47 -13.67
C THR A 254 -13.63 30.86 -13.37
N MET A 255 -13.67 29.71 -12.67
CA MET A 255 -14.90 28.95 -12.42
C MET A 255 -15.60 29.31 -11.12
N ALA A 256 -14.84 29.64 -10.07
CA ALA A 256 -15.37 30.04 -8.77
C ALA A 256 -14.56 31.24 -8.23
N PRO A 257 -15.17 32.44 -8.08
CA PRO A 257 -14.45 33.65 -7.65
C PRO A 257 -13.85 33.55 -6.24
N ILE A 258 -14.46 32.76 -5.36
CA ILE A 258 -14.04 32.47 -3.98
C ILE A 258 -14.50 31.06 -3.60
N ASP A 259 -13.85 30.44 -2.61
CA ASP A 259 -14.14 29.07 -2.16
C ASP A 259 -15.61 28.87 -1.71
N THR A 260 -16.28 29.90 -1.19
CA THR A 260 -17.70 29.83 -0.80
C THR A 260 -18.66 29.68 -1.99
N LEU A 261 -18.23 30.08 -3.20
CA LEU A 261 -19.03 30.03 -4.42
C LEU A 261 -18.70 28.84 -5.32
N ASN A 262 -18.05 27.82 -4.76
CA ASN A 262 -17.83 26.55 -5.45
C ASN A 262 -19.16 25.94 -5.90
N THR A 263 -19.22 25.52 -7.16
CA THR A 263 -20.44 24.98 -7.80
C THR A 263 -20.32 23.51 -8.14
N THR A 264 -19.09 22.96 -8.17
CA THR A 264 -18.83 21.55 -8.48
C THR A 264 -17.50 21.10 -7.89
N LEU A 265 -17.32 19.78 -7.84
CA LEU A 265 -16.01 19.15 -7.66
C LEU A 265 -15.43 18.78 -9.02
N VAL A 266 -14.10 18.80 -9.13
CA VAL A 266 -13.33 18.38 -10.31
C VAL A 266 -12.67 17.05 -9.99
N ALA A 267 -12.47 16.20 -11.00
CA ALA A 267 -11.78 14.92 -10.83
C ALA A 267 -10.36 15.15 -10.25
N PRO A 268 -9.94 14.37 -9.24
CA PRO A 268 -8.56 14.38 -8.75
C PRO A 268 -7.54 14.11 -9.85
N GLN A 269 -6.58 15.02 -9.98
CA GLN A 269 -5.42 14.92 -10.84
C GLN A 269 -4.17 15.21 -9.98
N ALA A 270 -3.25 14.26 -9.94
CA ALA A 270 -2.04 14.39 -9.15
C ALA A 270 -1.27 15.65 -9.57
N GLY A 271 -0.94 16.50 -8.59
CA GLY A 271 -0.18 17.71 -8.78
C GLY A 271 -0.95 18.93 -9.31
N LEU A 272 -2.24 18.79 -9.66
CA LEU A 272 -3.06 19.92 -10.12
C LEU A 272 -4.16 20.32 -9.14
N ASN A 273 -4.84 19.35 -8.51
CA ASN A 273 -5.84 19.60 -7.48
C ASN A 273 -5.86 18.52 -6.38
N SER A 274 -5.00 17.51 -6.49
CA SER A 274 -4.89 16.37 -5.57
C SER A 274 -3.44 15.92 -5.46
N ILE A 275 -3.09 15.19 -4.39
CA ILE A 275 -1.79 14.53 -4.22
C ILE A 275 -1.74 13.15 -4.87
N SER A 276 -2.88 12.64 -5.35
CA SER A 276 -3.01 11.34 -6.00
C SER A 276 -4.00 11.43 -7.17
N ASP A 277 -3.84 10.52 -8.13
CA ASP A 277 -4.76 10.38 -9.24
C ASP A 277 -6.11 9.79 -8.81
N SER A 278 -7.13 10.00 -9.64
CA SER A 278 -8.48 9.47 -9.41
C SER A 278 -8.55 7.94 -9.43
N ILE A 279 -7.74 7.30 -10.28
CA ILE A 279 -7.74 5.85 -10.51
C ILE A 279 -6.31 5.33 -10.33
N VAL A 280 -6.15 4.34 -9.47
CA VAL A 280 -4.87 3.71 -9.18
C VAL A 280 -4.97 2.22 -9.52
N ALA A 281 -4.27 1.81 -10.58
CA ALA A 281 -4.07 0.40 -10.90
C ALA A 281 -3.02 -0.20 -9.95
N ARG A 282 -3.49 -0.83 -8.89
CA ARG A 282 -2.64 -1.21 -7.76
C ARG A 282 -2.01 -2.59 -7.93
N ARG A 283 -2.78 -3.58 -8.40
CA ARG A 283 -2.31 -4.97 -8.58
C ARG A 283 -2.78 -5.52 -9.91
N ALA A 284 -1.96 -6.37 -10.50
CA ALA A 284 -2.29 -7.18 -11.66
C ALA A 284 -1.38 -8.41 -11.68
N TRP A 285 -1.96 -9.60 -11.62
CA TRP A 285 -1.21 -10.85 -11.67
C TRP A 285 -2.00 -11.95 -12.37
N ALA A 286 -1.27 -12.93 -12.89
CA ALA A 286 -1.86 -14.14 -13.45
C ALA A 286 -1.65 -15.31 -12.50
N GLU A 287 -2.62 -16.23 -12.49
CA GLU A 287 -2.55 -17.51 -11.81
C GLU A 287 -2.74 -18.61 -12.86
N VAL A 288 -1.74 -19.50 -12.95
CA VAL A 288 -1.72 -20.63 -13.88
C VAL A 288 -1.61 -21.91 -13.07
N ARG A 289 -2.69 -22.67 -13.02
CA ARG A 289 -2.77 -23.93 -12.31
C ARG A 289 -2.48 -25.09 -13.24
N ASN A 290 -1.70 -26.04 -12.74
CA ASN A 290 -1.53 -27.35 -13.32
C ASN A 290 -1.91 -28.38 -12.27
N ARG A 291 -2.91 -29.22 -12.57
CA ARG A 291 -3.46 -30.20 -11.62
C ARG A 291 -2.43 -31.19 -11.06
N THR A 292 -1.29 -31.38 -11.73
CA THR A 292 -0.23 -32.30 -11.33
C THR A 292 0.96 -31.59 -10.68
N LEU A 293 1.37 -30.44 -11.22
CA LEU A 293 2.60 -29.75 -10.81
C LEU A 293 2.36 -28.70 -9.70
N GLY A 294 1.17 -28.12 -9.65
CA GLY A 294 0.85 -27.01 -8.75
C GLY A 294 0.46 -25.73 -9.50
N GLU A 295 0.60 -24.59 -8.86
CA GLU A 295 0.18 -23.28 -9.36
C GLU A 295 1.37 -22.33 -9.48
N LEU A 296 1.46 -21.63 -10.62
CA LEU A 296 2.38 -20.54 -10.87
C LEU A 296 1.62 -19.22 -10.76
N ARG A 297 2.13 -18.27 -9.99
CA ARG A 297 1.66 -16.88 -9.95
C ARG A 297 2.75 -15.94 -10.40
N PHE A 298 2.40 -14.92 -11.17
CA PHE A 298 3.35 -13.87 -11.53
C PHE A 298 2.66 -12.53 -11.74
N GLY A 299 3.32 -11.45 -11.31
CA GLY A 299 2.83 -10.07 -11.40
C GLY A 299 2.84 -9.36 -10.04
N ARG A 300 2.20 -8.19 -9.97
CA ARG A 300 2.01 -7.44 -8.73
C ARG A 300 0.82 -7.99 -7.96
N MET A 301 1.05 -8.52 -6.77
CA MET A 301 0.01 -9.16 -5.95
C MET A 301 0.16 -8.80 -4.47
N GLY A 302 -0.89 -9.02 -3.68
CA GLY A 302 -0.83 -8.83 -2.23
C GLY A 302 -0.05 -9.95 -1.55
N SER A 303 0.86 -9.62 -0.64
CA SER A 303 1.50 -10.59 0.25
C SER A 303 0.78 -10.59 1.60
N HIS A 304 0.30 -11.76 2.02
CA HIS A 304 -0.35 -11.94 3.31
C HIS A 304 0.08 -13.26 3.94
N TRP A 305 0.36 -13.24 5.24
CA TRP A 305 0.68 -14.43 6.01
C TRP A 305 0.16 -14.30 7.44
N GLY A 306 -0.34 -15.40 7.99
CA GLY A 306 -0.84 -15.48 9.36
C GLY A 306 -1.96 -14.47 9.70
N LEU A 307 -1.82 -13.85 10.87
CA LEU A 307 -2.60 -12.68 11.33
C LEU A 307 -2.23 -11.40 10.55
N GLY A 308 -1.07 -11.40 9.89
CA GLY A 308 -0.57 -10.31 9.08
C GLY A 308 0.15 -9.25 9.90
N ILE A 309 0.95 -9.66 10.90
CA ILE A 309 1.82 -8.72 11.64
C ILE A 309 3.13 -8.43 10.90
N LEU A 310 3.57 -9.30 9.98
CA LEU A 310 4.69 -9.01 9.07
C LEU A 310 4.21 -8.55 7.68
N ALA A 311 3.41 -9.38 7.02
CA ALA A 311 2.92 -9.15 5.67
C ALA A 311 1.39 -9.23 5.65
N ASN A 312 0.73 -8.17 5.18
CA ASN A 312 -0.72 -8.08 5.20
C ASN A 312 -1.28 -7.57 3.87
N GLY A 313 -2.04 -8.40 3.16
CA GLY A 313 -2.61 -8.07 1.85
C GLY A 313 -3.72 -7.00 1.83
N GLY A 314 -4.21 -6.52 2.98
CA GLY A 314 -5.14 -5.39 3.07
C GLY A 314 -6.51 -5.59 2.41
N THR A 315 -7.11 -6.77 2.59
CA THR A 315 -8.38 -7.16 1.95
C THR A 315 -9.64 -6.63 2.65
N GLY A 316 -9.55 -6.18 3.91
CA GLY A 316 -10.71 -5.68 4.65
C GLY A 316 -11.19 -4.31 4.16
N ILE A 317 -12.50 -4.04 4.25
CA ILE A 317 -13.13 -2.78 3.81
C ILE A 317 -12.53 -1.53 4.46
N ASP A 318 -12.12 -1.63 5.72
CA ASP A 318 -11.51 -0.49 6.45
C ASP A 318 -9.98 -0.44 6.28
N SER A 319 -9.34 -1.38 5.57
CA SER A 319 -7.87 -1.47 5.45
C SER A 319 -7.28 -0.27 4.69
N ASP A 320 -6.41 0.50 5.34
CA ASP A 320 -5.73 1.65 4.71
C ASP A 320 -4.33 1.30 4.19
N TYR A 321 -3.75 0.21 4.69
CA TYR A 321 -2.40 -0.23 4.37
C TYR A 321 -2.41 -1.66 3.84
N GLN A 322 -1.42 -1.98 3.02
CA GLN A 322 -1.24 -3.33 2.47
C GLN A 322 0.19 -3.56 2.01
N THR A 323 0.60 -4.82 1.99
CA THR A 323 1.86 -5.30 1.43
C THR A 323 1.62 -5.72 -0.01
N ASP A 324 2.11 -4.92 -0.95
CA ASP A 324 2.11 -5.21 -2.39
C ASP A 324 3.52 -5.67 -2.80
N VAL A 325 3.61 -6.76 -3.58
CA VAL A 325 4.89 -7.29 -4.06
C VAL A 325 4.80 -7.67 -5.54
N ASP A 326 5.86 -7.36 -6.29
CA ASP A 326 6.09 -7.91 -7.61
C ASP A 326 6.77 -9.25 -7.43
N ARG A 327 6.11 -10.34 -7.85
CA ARG A 327 6.49 -11.69 -7.43
C ARG A 327 6.31 -12.71 -8.54
N ILE A 328 7.22 -13.67 -8.62
CA ILE A 328 7.03 -14.95 -9.31
C ILE A 328 7.00 -16.04 -8.23
N MET A 329 5.93 -16.84 -8.19
CA MET A 329 5.67 -17.79 -7.11
C MET A 329 5.21 -19.14 -7.65
N LEU A 330 5.79 -20.20 -7.12
CA LEU A 330 5.37 -21.58 -7.35
C LEU A 330 4.75 -22.13 -6.08
N ILE A 331 3.59 -22.76 -6.21
CA ILE A 331 2.82 -23.34 -5.11
C ILE A 331 2.50 -24.78 -5.46
N THR A 332 2.65 -25.71 -4.53
CA THR A 332 2.24 -27.09 -4.71
C THR A 332 1.67 -27.65 -3.42
N ARG A 333 0.83 -28.69 -3.49
CA ARG A 333 0.26 -29.36 -2.31
C ARG A 333 0.68 -30.82 -2.33
N LEU A 334 1.47 -31.22 -1.33
CA LEU A 334 2.00 -32.57 -1.19
C LEU A 334 1.63 -33.12 0.18
N ALA A 335 0.98 -34.28 0.21
CA ALA A 335 0.55 -34.97 1.44
C ALA A 335 -0.23 -34.05 2.43
N GLY A 336 -1.07 -33.15 1.92
CA GLY A 336 -1.86 -32.22 2.72
C GLY A 336 -1.12 -30.95 3.18
N ILE A 337 0.18 -30.83 2.88
CA ILE A 337 0.98 -29.63 3.15
C ILE A 337 1.08 -28.80 1.87
N THR A 338 0.70 -27.54 1.94
CA THR A 338 0.95 -26.57 0.88
C THR A 338 2.36 -26.03 1.03
N ILE A 339 3.18 -26.14 -0.01
CA ILE A 339 4.56 -25.64 -0.06
C ILE A 339 4.62 -24.60 -1.16
N PHE A 340 5.35 -23.51 -0.92
CA PHE A 340 5.58 -22.51 -1.94
C PHE A 340 6.97 -21.91 -1.85
N GLY A 341 7.46 -21.46 -3.00
CA GLY A 341 8.66 -20.67 -3.15
C GLY A 341 8.37 -19.48 -4.05
N ALA A 342 8.95 -18.32 -3.74
CA ALA A 342 8.80 -17.12 -4.53
C ALA A 342 10.11 -16.34 -4.65
N TRP A 343 10.24 -15.62 -5.76
CA TRP A 343 11.24 -14.58 -5.95
C TRP A 343 10.49 -13.25 -6.08
N ASP A 344 10.79 -12.33 -5.18
CA ASP A 344 10.14 -11.03 -5.03
C ASP A 344 11.10 -9.93 -5.48
N PHE A 345 10.63 -9.07 -6.38
CA PHE A 345 11.29 -7.87 -6.84
C PHE A 345 10.88 -6.74 -5.88
N THR A 346 11.64 -6.57 -4.79
CA THR A 346 11.26 -5.62 -3.72
C THR A 346 11.65 -4.19 -4.08
N SER A 347 12.77 -4.01 -4.77
CA SER A 347 13.24 -2.72 -5.28
C SER A 347 14.29 -2.95 -6.36
N GLU A 348 14.07 -2.41 -7.55
CA GLU A 348 15.01 -2.41 -8.70
C GLU A 348 15.88 -1.13 -8.73
N GLY A 349 15.81 -0.30 -7.69
CA GLY A 349 16.60 0.93 -7.62
C GLY A 349 16.41 1.89 -8.81
N LEU A 350 17.50 2.20 -9.51
CA LEU A 350 17.53 3.24 -10.54
C LEU A 350 17.03 2.71 -11.90
N LEU A 351 15.95 3.29 -12.41
CA LEU A 351 15.42 2.99 -13.74
C LEU A 351 15.87 4.02 -14.78
N TYR A 352 16.06 3.58 -16.03
CA TYR A 352 16.18 4.47 -17.19
C TYR A 352 14.90 4.44 -18.01
N GLN A 353 14.41 5.63 -18.37
CA GLN A 353 13.34 5.78 -19.36
C GLN A 353 13.71 6.93 -20.31
N GLU A 354 13.72 6.63 -21.60
CA GLU A 354 13.96 7.65 -22.64
C GLU A 354 12.76 8.59 -22.71
N ARG A 355 13.00 9.90 -22.67
CA ARG A 355 11.91 10.89 -22.67
C ARG A 355 11.50 11.32 -24.07
N ALA A 356 12.44 11.30 -25.00
CA ALA A 356 12.15 11.60 -26.40
C ALA A 356 11.36 10.46 -27.08
N ASP A 357 11.38 9.26 -26.48
CA ASP A 357 10.63 8.10 -26.92
C ASP A 357 9.51 7.76 -25.93
N LEU A 358 8.36 8.43 -26.10
CA LEU A 358 7.16 8.18 -25.30
C LEU A 358 6.61 6.74 -25.48
N GLY A 359 7.03 6.01 -26.51
CA GLY A 359 6.70 4.61 -26.73
C GLY A 359 7.78 3.63 -26.23
N GLY A 360 8.89 4.14 -25.73
CA GLY A 360 10.04 3.35 -25.28
C GLY A 360 9.74 2.58 -23.99
N ILE A 361 10.39 1.43 -23.83
CA ILE A 361 10.28 0.60 -22.63
C ILE A 361 11.35 1.04 -21.64
N ALA A 362 10.95 1.34 -20.41
CA ALA A 362 11.90 1.59 -19.32
C ALA A 362 12.68 0.32 -18.96
N PHE A 363 13.92 0.45 -18.53
CA PHE A 363 14.75 -0.67 -18.11
C PHE A 363 15.52 -0.36 -16.83
N ASP A 364 15.88 -1.40 -16.08
CA ASP A 364 16.77 -1.31 -14.94
C ASP A 364 18.16 -0.82 -15.37
N ARG A 365 18.57 0.33 -14.84
CA ARG A 365 19.84 0.97 -15.19
C ARG A 365 21.02 0.35 -14.41
N SER A 366 20.77 -0.40 -13.34
CA SER A 366 21.80 -1.03 -12.53
C SER A 366 21.30 -2.26 -11.76
N ARG A 367 21.91 -3.40 -12.06
CA ARG A 367 21.62 -4.67 -11.37
C ARG A 367 22.20 -4.80 -9.96
N LEU A 368 23.00 -3.83 -9.51
CA LEU A 368 23.79 -3.97 -8.26
C LEU A 368 23.13 -3.30 -7.07
N ASP A 369 22.18 -2.38 -7.29
CA ASP A 369 21.38 -1.72 -6.27
C ASP A 369 20.03 -2.39 -6.00
N ASP A 370 19.73 -3.46 -6.73
CA ASP A 370 18.56 -4.31 -6.54
C ASP A 370 18.50 -4.89 -5.13
N THR A 371 17.27 -5.02 -4.64
CA THR A 371 16.94 -5.77 -3.42
C THR A 371 16.33 -7.10 -3.80
N ASP A 372 17.16 -8.12 -3.85
CA ASP A 372 16.75 -9.50 -4.10
C ASP A 372 16.07 -10.08 -2.85
N GLN A 373 14.85 -10.61 -3.02
CA GLN A 373 14.12 -11.26 -1.95
C GLN A 373 13.62 -12.65 -2.37
N PHE A 374 13.97 -13.66 -1.61
CA PHE A 374 13.48 -15.03 -1.77
C PHE A 374 12.57 -15.39 -0.62
N VAL A 375 11.44 -16.01 -0.96
CA VAL A 375 10.42 -16.42 0.00
C VAL A 375 10.22 -17.92 -0.09
N VAL A 376 10.20 -18.60 1.04
CA VAL A 376 9.84 -20.02 1.13
C VAL A 376 8.84 -20.20 2.24
N GLY A 377 7.81 -20.99 2.01
CA GLY A 377 6.84 -21.31 3.05
C GLY A 377 6.23 -22.69 2.90
N ALA A 378 5.75 -23.21 4.01
CA ALA A 378 5.02 -24.46 4.07
C ALA A 378 3.92 -24.33 5.13
N ALA A 379 2.71 -24.77 4.79
CA ALA A 379 1.57 -24.74 5.70
C ALA A 379 0.77 -26.03 5.61
N TYR A 380 0.48 -26.62 6.77
CA TYR A 380 -0.63 -27.53 6.94
C TYR A 380 -1.86 -26.71 7.31
N ARG A 381 -2.80 -26.60 6.37
CA ARG A 381 -4.04 -25.85 6.55
C ARG A 381 -5.20 -26.62 5.98
N ALA A 382 -6.20 -26.87 6.82
CA ALA A 382 -7.48 -27.40 6.41
C ALA A 382 -8.19 -26.39 5.50
N THR A 383 -8.84 -26.88 4.44
CA THR A 383 -9.75 -26.04 3.66
C THR A 383 -10.94 -25.63 4.51
N GLU A 384 -11.66 -24.57 4.14
CA GLU A 384 -12.85 -24.13 4.89
C GLU A 384 -13.91 -25.24 5.00
N GLU A 385 -14.06 -26.04 3.95
CA GLU A 385 -14.95 -27.20 3.93
C GLU A 385 -14.48 -28.30 4.90
N GLU A 386 -13.18 -28.63 4.87
CA GLU A 386 -12.58 -29.63 5.77
C GLU A 386 -12.71 -29.19 7.24
N GLN A 387 -12.42 -27.92 7.53
CA GLN A 387 -12.57 -27.33 8.85
C GLN A 387 -14.02 -27.37 9.31
N ARG A 388 -14.97 -26.93 8.47
CA ARG A 388 -16.40 -26.95 8.79
C ARG A 388 -16.90 -28.37 9.04
N ALA A 389 -16.48 -29.33 8.23
CA ALA A 389 -16.84 -30.73 8.39
C ALA A 389 -16.24 -31.35 9.67
N ALA A 390 -14.99 -31.01 10.02
CA ALA A 390 -14.35 -31.45 11.26
C ALA A 390 -15.06 -30.90 12.50
N LEU A 391 -15.37 -29.60 12.50
CA LEU A 391 -16.09 -28.96 13.59
C LEU A 391 -17.52 -29.51 13.75
N GLN A 392 -18.21 -29.85 12.65
CA GLN A 392 -19.52 -30.51 12.70
C GLN A 392 -19.47 -31.92 13.32
N ARG A 393 -18.33 -32.61 13.23
CA ARG A 393 -18.11 -33.90 13.91
C ARG A 393 -17.68 -33.76 15.37
N GLY A 394 -17.38 -32.54 15.83
CA GLY A 394 -16.81 -32.29 17.15
C GLY A 394 -15.29 -32.54 17.23
N ASP A 395 -14.61 -32.58 16.09
CA ASP A 395 -13.15 -32.71 16.03
C ASP A 395 -12.48 -31.33 16.22
N ALA A 396 -11.28 -31.32 16.80
CA ALA A 396 -10.43 -30.12 16.81
C ALA A 396 -9.69 -29.97 15.48
N VAL A 397 -9.54 -28.72 15.02
CA VAL A 397 -8.78 -28.36 13.82
C VAL A 397 -7.54 -27.60 14.24
N PHE A 398 -6.38 -28.07 13.76
CA PHE A 398 -5.09 -27.45 14.01
C PHE A 398 -4.43 -27.11 12.67
N ASN A 399 -4.16 -25.84 12.45
CA ASN A 399 -3.43 -25.33 11.30
C ASN A 399 -2.08 -24.77 11.77
N ILE A 400 -1.05 -24.98 10.97
CA ILE A 400 0.30 -24.49 11.26
C ILE A 400 1.03 -24.20 9.97
N GLY A 401 1.83 -23.15 9.96
CA GLY A 401 2.71 -22.86 8.85
C GLY A 401 3.98 -22.15 9.28
N GLY A 402 4.99 -22.26 8.43
CA GLY A 402 6.18 -21.42 8.46
C GLY A 402 6.30 -20.63 7.15
N TYR A 403 6.76 -19.40 7.29
CA TYR A 403 7.06 -18.48 6.22
C TYR A 403 8.44 -17.90 6.48
N PHE A 404 9.26 -17.80 5.44
CA PHE A 404 10.64 -17.39 5.56
C PHE A 404 11.01 -16.47 4.42
N ILE A 405 11.59 -15.33 4.76
CA ILE A 405 12.17 -14.40 3.80
C ILE A 405 13.69 -14.40 3.97
N TYR A 406 14.41 -14.50 2.87
CA TYR A 406 15.80 -14.09 2.77
C TYR A 406 15.89 -12.88 1.84
N ARG A 407 16.54 -11.80 2.31
CA ARG A 407 16.70 -10.56 1.56
C ARG A 407 18.17 -10.14 1.54
N ASN A 408 18.67 -9.79 0.37
CA ASN A 408 20.01 -9.25 0.18
C ASN A 408 19.96 -7.95 -0.62
N GLN A 409 20.86 -7.02 -0.30
CA GLN A 409 21.11 -5.83 -1.13
C GLN A 409 22.58 -5.42 -1.02
N ASN A 410 23.30 -5.32 -2.15
CA ASN A 410 24.72 -4.99 -2.14
C ASN A 410 24.97 -3.47 -2.21
N LEU A 411 24.48 -2.80 -3.25
CA LEU A 411 24.51 -1.35 -3.39
C LEU A 411 23.11 -0.75 -3.19
N SER A 412 23.02 0.56 -3.11
CA SER A 412 21.76 1.29 -3.11
C SER A 412 21.97 2.59 -3.88
N SER A 413 21.06 2.90 -4.80
CA SER A 413 20.99 4.19 -5.47
C SER A 413 20.19 5.24 -4.67
N GLY A 414 19.77 4.93 -3.43
CA GLY A 414 18.88 5.77 -2.61
C GLY A 414 19.41 7.16 -2.26
N GLY A 415 20.70 7.45 -2.51
CA GLY A 415 21.27 8.80 -2.42
C GLY A 415 21.12 9.66 -3.67
N THR A 416 20.63 9.09 -4.78
CA THR A 416 20.39 9.81 -6.03
C THR A 416 19.15 10.69 -5.89
N THR A 417 19.34 12.01 -5.92
CA THR A 417 18.26 13.00 -5.73
C THR A 417 17.42 13.25 -6.98
N ASN A 418 17.93 12.91 -8.17
CA ASN A 418 17.23 13.07 -9.45
C ASN A 418 17.19 11.73 -10.22
N PRO A 419 16.49 10.69 -9.72
CA PRO A 419 16.53 9.35 -10.30
C PRO A 419 15.95 9.27 -11.72
N LEU A 420 15.06 10.21 -12.07
CA LEU A 420 14.47 10.31 -13.41
C LEU A 420 15.21 11.31 -14.32
N GLY A 421 16.30 11.92 -13.86
CA GLY A 421 17.02 13.00 -14.55
C GLY A 421 16.20 14.29 -14.72
N LEU A 422 15.10 14.46 -13.97
CA LEU A 422 14.24 15.64 -14.01
C LEU A 422 14.82 16.68 -13.05
N CYS A 423 15.69 17.57 -13.52
CA CYS A 423 16.00 18.75 -12.72
C CYS A 423 14.80 19.70 -12.78
N VAL A 424 14.09 19.87 -11.66
CA VAL A 424 12.98 20.83 -11.53
C VAL A 424 13.46 22.19 -11.00
N ILE A 425 14.70 22.27 -10.49
CA ILE A 425 15.31 23.49 -9.94
C ILE A 425 16.73 23.65 -10.52
N CYS A 426 16.85 24.22 -11.72
CA CYS A 426 18.13 24.67 -12.28
C CYS A 426 18.45 26.06 -11.69
N ASN A 427 19.30 26.11 -10.67
CA ASN A 427 19.60 27.33 -9.95
C ASN A 427 20.77 28.06 -10.64
N GLY A 428 20.48 28.77 -11.73
CA GLY A 428 21.40 29.75 -12.32
C GLY A 428 22.01 29.36 -13.67
N SER A 429 21.89 30.28 -14.62
CA SER A 429 22.34 30.22 -16.03
C SER A 429 21.77 29.06 -16.85
N ALA A 430 20.76 29.39 -17.66
CA ALA A 430 20.14 28.52 -18.66
C ALA A 430 21.10 27.95 -19.73
N GLU A 431 22.41 28.20 -19.63
CA GLU A 431 23.44 27.69 -20.57
C GLU A 431 24.46 26.72 -19.94
N THR A 432 24.48 26.52 -18.61
CA THR A 432 25.39 25.53 -17.97
C THR A 432 24.71 24.50 -17.07
N ASP A 433 23.47 24.72 -16.63
CA ASP A 433 22.73 23.81 -15.73
C ASP A 433 21.61 23.02 -16.45
N ALA A 434 21.46 23.22 -17.76
CA ALA A 434 20.59 22.42 -18.61
C ALA A 434 21.29 21.09 -18.95
N MET A 435 20.69 19.97 -18.56
CA MET A 435 21.08 18.59 -18.95
C MET A 435 22.38 18.00 -18.35
N GLN A 436 22.91 18.50 -17.23
CA GLN A 436 23.85 17.66 -16.49
C GLN A 436 23.06 16.57 -15.74
N PHE A 437 22.90 15.42 -16.40
CA PHE A 437 22.65 14.16 -15.71
C PHE A 437 23.79 14.00 -14.70
N GLY A 438 23.57 14.38 -13.43
CA GLY A 438 24.50 14.01 -12.38
C GLY A 438 24.69 12.49 -12.46
N ASP A 439 25.95 12.04 -12.49
CA ASP A 439 26.25 10.61 -12.50
C ASP A 439 25.48 9.94 -11.35
N PRO A 440 24.86 8.77 -11.59
CA PRO A 440 24.07 8.11 -10.57
C PRO A 440 24.94 7.83 -9.34
N PHE A 441 24.40 8.17 -8.16
CA PHE A 441 25.11 8.04 -6.90
C PHE A 441 24.73 6.73 -6.22
N PHE A 442 25.72 5.83 -6.10
CA PHE A 442 25.56 4.55 -5.42
C PHE A 442 26.30 4.56 -4.10
N VAL A 443 25.64 4.04 -3.07
CA VAL A 443 26.26 3.74 -1.76
C VAL A 443 26.28 2.25 -1.54
N ARG A 444 27.30 1.77 -0.82
CA ARG A 444 27.30 0.39 -0.35
C ARG A 444 26.22 0.22 0.71
N ARG A 445 25.45 -0.87 0.61
CA ARG A 445 24.46 -1.30 1.62
C ARG A 445 24.94 -2.56 2.33
N GLY A 446 25.36 -3.58 1.57
CA GLY A 446 25.83 -4.87 2.08
C GLY A 446 24.89 -5.48 3.11
N ALA A 447 23.60 -5.52 2.79
CA ALA A 447 22.55 -6.05 3.65
C ALA A 447 22.33 -7.53 3.41
N ASP A 448 22.24 -8.29 4.49
CA ASP A 448 21.86 -9.70 4.54
C ASP A 448 20.85 -9.88 5.67
N VAL A 449 19.60 -10.20 5.33
CA VAL A 449 18.47 -10.24 6.26
C VAL A 449 17.68 -11.54 6.12
N PHE A 450 17.34 -12.13 7.26
CA PHE A 450 16.59 -13.37 7.40
C PHE A 450 15.37 -13.12 8.28
N VAL A 451 14.18 -13.46 7.79
CA VAL A 451 12.91 -13.22 8.48
C VAL A 451 12.10 -14.51 8.57
N PRO A 452 12.30 -15.33 9.61
CA PRO A 452 11.39 -16.43 9.91
C PRO A 452 10.10 -15.92 10.57
N ASP A 453 8.99 -16.54 10.18
CA ASP A 453 7.64 -16.24 10.62
C ASP A 453 6.87 -17.55 10.81
N LEU A 454 6.32 -17.75 12.00
CA LEU A 454 5.55 -18.93 12.37
C LEU A 454 4.11 -18.54 12.67
N TRP A 455 3.18 -19.27 12.06
CA TRP A 455 1.75 -19.09 12.28
C TRP A 455 1.09 -20.39 12.74
N MET A 456 0.18 -20.28 13.71
CA MET A 456 -0.60 -21.39 14.24
C MET A 456 -2.03 -20.96 14.50
N GLN A 457 -2.98 -21.85 14.22
CA GLN A 457 -4.38 -21.66 14.53
C GLN A 457 -4.97 -22.96 15.10
N PHE A 458 -5.71 -22.83 16.19
CA PHE A 458 -6.44 -23.91 16.83
C PHE A 458 -7.91 -23.54 16.92
N VAL A 459 -8.77 -24.39 16.36
CA VAL A 459 -10.23 -24.21 16.38
C VAL A 459 -10.89 -25.45 16.95
N TYR A 460 -11.70 -25.27 17.99
CA TYR A 460 -12.44 -26.34 18.62
C TYR A 460 -13.79 -25.84 19.12
N GLU A 461 -14.87 -26.45 18.64
CA GLU A 461 -16.25 -26.02 18.91
C GLU A 461 -16.47 -24.52 18.64
N LYS A 462 -16.48 -23.71 19.71
CA LYS A 462 -16.70 -22.26 19.69
C LYS A 462 -15.45 -21.45 20.04
N LEU A 463 -14.33 -22.12 20.28
CA LEU A 463 -13.03 -21.52 20.59
C LEU A 463 -12.17 -21.42 19.33
N ARG A 464 -11.66 -20.23 19.05
CA ARG A 464 -10.59 -19.97 18.08
C ARG A 464 -9.42 -19.33 18.80
N LEU A 465 -8.24 -19.95 18.68
CA LEU A 465 -6.97 -19.39 19.11
C LEU A 465 -6.06 -19.27 17.91
N GLU A 466 -5.40 -18.13 17.75
CA GLU A 466 -4.49 -17.88 16.65
C GLU A 466 -3.26 -17.13 17.13
N LEU A 467 -2.10 -17.48 16.58
CA LEU A 467 -0.80 -16.94 16.99
C LEU A 467 0.09 -16.77 15.77
N GLU A 468 0.77 -15.63 15.68
CA GLU A 468 1.84 -15.37 14.73
C GLU A 468 3.08 -14.87 15.48
N ALA A 469 4.26 -15.38 15.13
CA ALA A 469 5.52 -14.99 15.74
C ALA A 469 6.60 -14.79 14.67
N VAL A 470 7.25 -13.64 14.69
CA VAL A 470 8.16 -13.16 13.65
C VAL A 470 9.50 -12.78 14.27
N MET A 471 10.60 -13.06 13.58
CA MET A 471 11.91 -12.49 13.90
C MET A 471 12.53 -11.85 12.66
N VAL A 472 13.28 -10.75 12.82
CA VAL A 472 14.12 -10.16 11.78
C VAL A 472 15.57 -10.20 12.25
N LEU A 473 16.41 -10.91 11.52
CA LEU A 473 17.81 -11.17 11.87
C LEU A 473 18.70 -10.76 10.70
N GLY A 474 19.81 -10.08 10.94
CA GLY A 474 20.68 -9.73 9.83
C GLY A 474 21.74 -8.69 10.14
N THR A 475 22.42 -8.26 9.10
CA THR A 475 23.40 -7.19 9.15
C THR A 475 23.23 -6.27 7.96
N ILE A 476 23.41 -4.97 8.18
CA ILE A 476 23.49 -3.94 7.15
C ILE A 476 24.82 -3.22 7.38
N GLN A 477 25.66 -3.15 6.36
CA GLN A 477 26.98 -2.54 6.52
C GLN A 477 26.92 -1.02 6.56
N ASN A 478 25.86 -0.40 6.03
CA ASN A 478 25.74 1.05 5.98
C ASN A 478 24.27 1.48 5.83
N LEU A 479 23.78 2.23 6.82
CA LEU A 479 22.47 2.85 6.80
C LEU A 479 22.45 4.19 6.03
N SER A 480 23.61 4.86 5.89
CA SER A 480 23.70 6.16 5.22
C SER A 480 23.37 6.07 3.73
N ASN A 481 22.67 7.08 3.23
CA ASN A 481 22.35 7.25 1.81
C ASN A 481 23.34 8.16 1.08
N THR A 482 24.28 8.82 1.77
CA THR A 482 25.15 9.87 1.18
C THR A 482 26.64 9.56 1.25
N GLY A 483 27.04 8.43 1.85
CA GLY A 483 28.45 8.04 1.93
C GLY A 483 28.64 6.66 2.55
N PHE A 484 29.89 6.17 2.52
CA PHE A 484 30.31 4.92 3.13
C PHE A 484 31.65 5.11 3.84
N GLU A 485 31.71 4.77 5.12
CA GLU A 485 32.94 4.80 5.92
C GLU A 485 33.45 3.37 6.10
N PRO A 486 34.63 3.00 5.57
CA PRO A 486 35.18 1.65 5.73
C PRO A 486 35.83 1.44 7.11
N GLY A 487 35.76 0.21 7.63
CA GLY A 487 36.52 -0.24 8.81
C GLY A 487 35.84 0.03 10.16
N GLU A 488 36.62 -0.03 11.25
CA GLU A 488 36.12 0.12 12.64
C GLU A 488 35.48 1.49 12.94
N GLY A 489 35.74 2.50 12.10
CA GLY A 489 35.14 3.82 12.21
C GLY A 489 33.69 3.92 11.72
N ASN A 490 33.17 2.92 11.00
CA ASN A 490 31.85 3.00 10.37
C ASN A 490 30.71 3.08 11.39
N THR A 491 30.16 4.27 11.63
CA THR A 491 29.02 4.46 12.56
C THR A 491 27.67 4.07 11.98
N ASN A 492 27.61 3.78 10.68
CA ASN A 492 26.37 3.50 9.96
C ASN A 492 26.10 1.99 9.79
N ALA A 493 26.99 1.12 10.29
CA ALA A 493 26.72 -0.31 10.33
C ALA A 493 25.61 -0.63 11.34
N ALA A 494 24.75 -1.59 11.01
CA ALA A 494 23.65 -2.04 11.84
C ALA A 494 23.56 -3.58 11.87
N GLU A 495 23.35 -4.14 13.05
CA GLU A 495 22.91 -5.51 13.26
C GLU A 495 21.39 -5.49 13.52
N LEU A 496 20.66 -6.47 13.01
CA LEU A 496 19.21 -6.59 13.18
C LEU A 496 18.90 -7.77 14.10
N LEU A 497 18.15 -7.50 15.16
CA LEU A 497 17.60 -8.52 16.06
C LEU A 497 16.23 -8.05 16.58
N GLN A 498 15.20 -8.21 15.76
CA GLN A 498 13.85 -7.78 16.07
C GLN A 498 12.95 -9.00 16.23
N PHE A 499 11.96 -8.92 17.12
CA PHE A 499 10.94 -9.96 17.24
C PHE A 499 9.56 -9.38 17.53
N GLY A 500 8.54 -10.01 16.97
CA GLY A 500 7.14 -9.71 17.23
C GLY A 500 6.33 -10.98 17.48
N ILE A 501 5.29 -10.88 18.29
CA ILE A 501 4.31 -11.93 18.49
C ILE A 501 2.92 -11.33 18.65
N ALA A 502 1.93 -11.89 17.97
CA ALA A 502 0.53 -11.56 18.16
C ALA A 502 -0.28 -12.81 18.45
N PHE A 503 -1.29 -12.65 19.31
CA PHE A 503 -2.20 -13.68 19.74
C PHE A 503 -3.64 -13.14 19.68
N GLU A 504 -4.53 -13.93 19.11
CA GLU A 504 -5.97 -13.70 19.11
C GLU A 504 -6.70 -14.89 19.70
N GLY A 505 -7.52 -14.64 20.72
CA GLY A 505 -8.43 -15.60 21.31
C GLY A 505 -9.87 -15.15 21.17
N GLU A 506 -10.73 -16.04 20.68
CA GLU A 506 -12.16 -15.79 20.49
C GLU A 506 -12.95 -16.98 21.01
N TYR A 507 -14.00 -16.70 21.79
CA TYR A 507 -14.90 -17.72 22.30
C TYR A 507 -16.35 -17.27 22.18
N HIS A 508 -17.17 -18.08 21.50
CA HIS A 508 -18.58 -17.79 21.29
C HIS A 508 -19.51 -18.57 22.23
N LEU A 509 -20.53 -17.88 22.73
CA LEU A 509 -21.53 -18.35 23.68
C LEU A 509 -22.94 -17.98 23.16
N LEU A 510 -23.98 -18.51 23.81
CA LEU A 510 -25.39 -18.15 23.54
C LEU A 510 -25.80 -18.30 22.07
N ASN A 511 -25.58 -19.48 21.47
CA ASN A 511 -25.81 -19.73 20.04
C ASN A 511 -25.09 -18.71 19.14
N ASP A 512 -23.83 -18.41 19.50
CA ASP A 512 -22.93 -17.47 18.84
C ASP A 512 -23.31 -15.99 18.93
N GLN A 513 -24.32 -15.63 19.73
CA GLN A 513 -24.70 -14.23 19.91
C GLN A 513 -23.74 -13.45 20.82
N LEU A 514 -23.05 -14.13 21.74
CA LEU A 514 -22.11 -13.49 22.67
C LEU A 514 -20.68 -13.92 22.33
N GLY A 515 -19.83 -12.98 21.94
CA GLY A 515 -18.40 -13.21 21.72
C GLY A 515 -17.56 -12.67 22.88
N ILE A 516 -16.59 -13.45 23.35
CA ILE A 516 -15.55 -13.02 24.27
C ILE A 516 -14.23 -13.05 23.52
N TYR A 517 -13.46 -11.97 23.62
CA TYR A 517 -12.21 -11.77 22.90
C TYR A 517 -11.08 -11.50 23.87
N PHE A 518 -9.91 -12.03 23.57
CA PHE A 518 -8.66 -11.66 24.23
C PHE A 518 -7.55 -11.63 23.19
N ASN A 519 -7.14 -10.44 22.82
CA ASN A 519 -6.04 -10.21 21.90
C ASN A 519 -4.85 -9.64 22.68
N ALA A 520 -3.64 -10.07 22.33
CA ALA A 520 -2.42 -9.54 22.91
C ALA A 520 -1.33 -9.54 21.84
N GLY A 521 -0.39 -8.62 21.97
CA GLY A 521 0.77 -8.61 21.10
C GLY A 521 1.95 -7.94 21.77
N TYR A 522 3.14 -8.31 21.32
CA TYR A 522 4.41 -7.77 21.80
C TYR A 522 5.32 -7.55 20.60
N ALA A 523 5.89 -6.36 20.52
CA ALA A 523 6.97 -5.98 19.60
C ALA A 523 8.20 -5.62 20.45
N SER A 524 9.37 -6.20 20.12
CA SER A 524 10.62 -5.86 20.79
C SER A 524 10.94 -4.37 20.64
N GLY A 525 11.55 -3.79 21.67
CA GLY A 525 12.02 -2.42 21.68
C GLY A 525 13.54 -2.35 21.77
N ASP A 526 14.08 -1.15 21.66
CA ASP A 526 15.51 -0.85 21.62
C ASP A 526 15.85 0.24 22.64
N ALA A 527 16.86 -0.01 23.47
CA ALA A 527 17.27 0.91 24.55
C ALA A 527 18.15 2.06 24.08
N ASP A 528 18.65 1.99 22.86
CA ASP A 528 19.44 3.04 22.23
C ASP A 528 18.58 3.87 21.26
N GLN A 529 17.30 3.56 21.04
CA GLN A 529 16.42 4.36 20.18
C GLN A 529 15.44 5.20 20.99
N GLU A 530 15.22 6.45 20.57
CA GLU A 530 14.12 7.28 21.08
C GLU A 530 12.99 7.31 20.05
N GLY A 531 11.77 6.96 20.46
CA GLY A 531 10.57 6.97 19.63
C GLY A 531 10.02 5.58 19.27
N LEU A 532 8.68 5.47 19.31
CA LEU A 532 7.91 4.25 19.02
C LEU A 532 7.30 4.21 17.61
N SER A 533 7.43 5.28 16.82
CA SER A 533 6.78 5.40 15.50
C SER A 533 7.79 5.52 14.37
N GLN A 534 7.42 5.02 13.18
CA GLN A 534 8.18 5.15 11.93
C GLN A 534 7.71 6.32 11.05
N ILE A 535 6.82 7.20 11.53
CA ILE A 535 6.26 8.31 10.72
C ILE A 535 7.34 9.26 10.17
N GLY A 536 8.51 9.32 10.80
CA GLY A 536 9.68 10.09 10.35
C GLY A 536 10.81 9.27 9.72
N GLY A 537 10.59 7.97 9.47
CA GLY A 537 11.62 7.02 9.06
C GLY A 537 12.22 6.23 10.22
N LEU A 538 13.41 5.67 10.00
CA LEU A 538 14.14 4.92 11.02
C LEU A 538 14.73 5.87 12.06
N ASN A 539 14.34 5.71 13.32
CA ASN A 539 14.94 6.49 14.40
C ASN A 539 16.42 6.12 14.56
N PRO A 540 17.35 7.10 14.58
CA PRO A 540 18.75 6.81 14.82
C PRO A 540 18.93 6.29 16.25
N GLN A 541 19.88 5.37 16.43
CA GLN A 541 20.32 5.02 17.77
C GLN A 541 21.17 6.15 18.36
N LEU A 542 20.88 6.52 19.61
CA LEU A 542 21.57 7.52 20.40
C LEU A 542 22.51 6.84 21.39
N PRO A 543 23.69 7.43 21.70
CA PRO A 543 24.59 6.84 22.67
C PRO A 543 23.97 6.78 24.07
N ALA A 544 23.68 5.58 24.56
CA ALA A 544 23.15 5.35 25.90
C ALA A 544 24.24 4.82 26.86
N GLY A 545 23.89 4.73 28.16
CA GLY A 545 24.75 4.12 29.19
C GLY A 545 25.96 4.94 29.67
N PRO A 546 26.73 4.43 30.66
CA PRO A 546 27.86 5.15 31.26
C PRO A 546 29.04 5.38 30.32
N ASP A 547 29.20 4.51 29.31
CA ASP A 547 30.27 4.53 28.31
C ASP A 547 29.89 5.29 27.04
N ARG A 548 28.63 5.75 26.91
CA ARG A 548 28.11 6.51 25.76
C ARG A 548 28.44 5.84 24.43
N ARG A 549 28.23 4.53 24.35
CA ARG A 549 28.39 3.76 23.13
C ARG A 549 27.03 3.39 22.58
N VAL A 550 26.94 3.34 21.25
CA VAL A 550 25.80 2.79 20.53
C VAL A 550 26.13 1.34 20.24
N ASP A 551 25.25 0.40 20.58
CA ASP A 551 25.48 -1.03 20.36
C ASP A 551 25.31 -1.46 18.89
N ARG A 552 24.70 -0.59 18.07
CA ARG A 552 24.41 -0.77 16.65
C ARG A 552 23.45 -1.93 16.34
N THR A 553 22.76 -2.44 17.36
CA THR A 553 21.80 -3.54 17.24
C THR A 553 20.38 -3.00 17.22
N TYR A 554 19.85 -2.81 16.02
CA TYR A 554 18.47 -2.37 15.81
C TYR A 554 17.50 -3.48 16.19
N SER A 555 16.87 -3.32 17.36
CA SER A 555 16.02 -4.33 17.98
C SER A 555 14.54 -3.98 18.03
N THR A 556 14.16 -2.75 17.68
CA THR A 556 12.74 -2.37 17.59
C THR A 556 12.03 -3.11 16.47
N PHE A 557 11.05 -3.94 16.80
CA PHE A 557 10.13 -4.53 15.82
C PHE A 557 8.92 -3.62 15.64
N TYR A 558 8.37 -3.60 14.44
CA TYR A 558 7.15 -2.87 14.13
C TYR A 558 6.19 -3.80 13.40
N PHE A 559 4.98 -3.94 13.94
CA PHE A 559 3.91 -4.69 13.30
C PHE A 559 3.51 -3.99 12.00
N HIS A 560 2.94 -4.74 11.07
CA HIS A 560 2.36 -4.16 9.87
C HIS A 560 1.21 -3.21 10.25
N PRO A 561 1.13 -1.99 9.70
CA PRO A 561 0.14 -0.97 10.10
C PRO A 561 -1.32 -1.34 9.81
N ASN A 562 -1.55 -2.37 8.98
CA ASN A 562 -2.89 -2.92 8.77
C ASN A 562 -3.33 -3.94 9.85
N TYR A 563 -2.42 -4.40 10.70
CA TYR A 563 -2.78 -5.17 11.89
C TYR A 563 -3.23 -4.20 12.99
N ARG A 564 -4.55 -4.07 13.16
CA ARG A 564 -5.15 -2.98 13.93
C ARG A 564 -5.59 -3.42 15.31
N VAL A 565 -5.06 -2.72 16.30
CA VAL A 565 -5.33 -3.00 17.71
C VAL A 565 -6.43 -2.08 18.25
N ASP A 566 -6.45 -0.82 17.86
CA ASP A 566 -7.31 0.22 18.45
C ASP A 566 -7.86 1.20 17.40
N LEU A 567 -8.48 2.30 17.85
CA LEU A 567 -9.01 3.37 17.00
C LEU A 567 -8.14 4.64 17.00
N ILE A 568 -7.37 4.91 18.05
CA ILE A 568 -6.63 6.17 18.23
C ILE A 568 -5.11 5.94 18.25
N LEU A 569 -4.58 5.32 19.31
CA LEU A 569 -3.12 5.35 19.58
C LEU A 569 -2.32 4.66 18.46
N TRP A 570 -2.53 3.36 18.27
CA TRP A 570 -1.78 2.58 17.29
C TRP A 570 -2.31 2.76 15.89
N ARG A 571 -3.61 3.00 15.71
CA ARG A 571 -4.20 3.16 14.38
C ARG A 571 -3.81 4.49 13.71
N ASN A 572 -3.88 5.59 14.44
CA ASN A 572 -3.70 6.92 13.87
C ASN A 572 -2.42 7.58 14.38
N VAL A 573 -2.27 7.72 15.69
CA VAL A 573 -1.20 8.53 16.29
C VAL A 573 0.19 7.95 16.01
N LEU A 574 0.36 6.64 16.21
CA LEU A 574 1.63 5.93 16.01
C LEU A 574 1.65 5.08 14.72
N ARG A 575 0.49 4.87 14.08
CA ARG A 575 0.19 4.08 12.86
C ARG A 575 0.39 2.57 12.92
N GLN A 576 1.24 2.08 13.82
CA GLN A 576 1.45 0.65 14.03
C GLN A 576 2.04 0.39 15.41
N VAL A 577 1.82 -0.81 15.95
CA VAL A 577 2.49 -1.26 17.18
C VAL A 577 3.99 -1.40 16.90
N GLY A 578 4.80 -0.62 17.59
CA GLY A 578 6.26 -0.66 17.49
C GLY A 578 6.90 -0.50 18.86
N GLY A 579 7.89 -1.34 19.20
CA GLY A 579 8.60 -1.23 20.48
C GLY A 579 7.68 -1.31 21.71
N ALA A 580 6.57 -2.03 21.61
CA ALA A 580 5.48 -1.99 22.59
C ALA A 580 4.72 -3.31 22.67
N TYR A 581 3.95 -3.46 23.73
CA TYR A 581 3.01 -4.55 23.91
C TYR A 581 1.65 -4.05 24.37
N TYR A 582 0.61 -4.80 24.04
CA TYR A 582 -0.77 -4.45 24.35
C TYR A 582 -1.58 -5.65 24.82
N PHE A 583 -2.62 -5.36 25.58
CA PHE A 583 -3.68 -6.29 25.94
C PHE A 583 -5.02 -5.71 25.56
N ARG A 584 -5.81 -6.49 24.83
CA ARG A 584 -7.14 -6.11 24.32
C ARG A 584 -8.16 -7.20 24.65
N PRO A 585 -8.70 -7.23 25.88
CA PRO A 585 -9.96 -7.91 26.14
C PRO A 585 -11.12 -7.21 25.44
N GLY A 586 -12.07 -8.00 24.96
CA GLY A 586 -13.27 -7.49 24.30
C GLY A 586 -14.48 -8.38 24.48
N ILE A 587 -15.65 -7.79 24.27
CA ILE A 587 -16.93 -8.50 24.31
C ILE A 587 -17.81 -8.00 23.16
N SER A 588 -18.51 -8.90 22.48
CA SER A 588 -19.52 -8.56 21.48
C SER A 588 -20.85 -9.20 21.81
N TYR A 589 -21.92 -8.55 21.38
CA TYR A 589 -23.26 -9.10 21.43
C TYR A 589 -24.02 -8.79 20.15
N ASP A 590 -24.48 -9.83 19.47
CA ASP A 590 -25.32 -9.75 18.28
C ASP A 590 -26.79 -9.69 18.71
N PHE A 591 -27.41 -8.51 18.60
CA PHE A 591 -28.83 -8.30 18.89
C PHE A 591 -29.74 -8.96 17.86
N ILE A 592 -29.33 -8.88 16.59
CA ILE A 592 -30.01 -9.51 15.47
C ILE A 592 -28.99 -10.40 14.77
N ARG A 593 -29.33 -11.68 14.67
CA ARG A 593 -28.60 -12.64 13.87
C ARG A 593 -29.61 -13.61 13.30
N ASN A 594 -29.73 -13.65 11.98
CA ASN A 594 -30.63 -14.57 11.31
C ASN A 594 -29.86 -15.52 10.38
N SER A 595 -30.57 -16.54 9.89
CA SER A 595 -30.01 -17.54 8.96
C SER A 595 -29.72 -16.96 7.57
N PHE A 596 -30.23 -15.76 7.26
CA PHE A 596 -30.11 -15.10 5.96
C PHE A 596 -28.93 -14.11 5.92
N GLY A 597 -28.07 -14.07 6.95
CA GLY A 597 -26.82 -13.30 6.94
C GLY A 597 -26.91 -11.91 7.57
N GLN A 598 -28.12 -11.45 7.90
CA GLN A 598 -28.40 -10.19 8.58
C GLN A 598 -27.80 -10.20 9.98
N LEU A 599 -27.03 -9.16 10.29
CA LEU A 599 -26.29 -9.04 11.55
C LEU A 599 -26.39 -7.61 12.08
N LEU A 600 -26.89 -7.42 13.29
CA LEU A 600 -26.80 -6.17 14.03
C LEU A 600 -26.23 -6.49 15.41
N GLY A 601 -25.08 -5.91 15.74
CA GLY A 601 -24.41 -6.17 17.00
C GLY A 601 -23.66 -4.95 17.52
N ALA A 602 -23.20 -5.07 18.76
CA ALA A 602 -22.27 -4.13 19.36
C ALA A 602 -21.05 -4.87 19.92
N ARG A 603 -19.90 -4.22 19.88
CA ARG A 603 -18.64 -4.69 20.45
C ARG A 603 -18.04 -3.60 21.31
N ALA A 604 -17.45 -3.98 22.43
CA ALA A 604 -16.63 -3.11 23.25
C ALA A 604 -15.28 -3.77 23.53
N ASP A 605 -14.20 -3.01 23.38
CA ASP A 605 -12.84 -3.44 23.65
C ASP A 605 -12.18 -2.45 24.63
N VAL A 606 -11.30 -2.96 25.48
CA VAL A 606 -10.39 -2.12 26.29
C VAL A 606 -8.98 -2.47 25.89
N VAL A 607 -8.18 -1.49 25.48
CA VAL A 607 -6.79 -1.67 25.05
C VAL A 607 -5.88 -1.03 26.06
N TRP A 608 -5.00 -1.80 26.69
CA TRP A 608 -3.93 -1.27 27.52
C TRP A 608 -2.60 -1.42 26.79
N SER A 609 -1.92 -0.30 26.57
CA SER A 609 -0.71 -0.21 25.76
C SER A 609 0.50 0.19 26.61
N ARG A 610 1.62 -0.49 26.41
CA ARG A 610 2.88 -0.25 27.13
C ARG A 610 4.08 -0.30 26.20
N ALA A 611 5.06 0.57 26.40
CA ALA A 611 6.36 0.49 25.76
C ALA A 611 7.14 -0.72 26.30
N SER A 612 7.81 -1.44 25.40
CA SER A 612 8.71 -2.54 25.75
C SER A 612 10.01 -2.01 26.36
N VAL A 613 10.42 -0.80 25.96
CA VAL A 613 11.53 -0.06 26.56
C VAL A 613 11.10 1.38 26.84
N PRO A 614 11.16 1.88 28.09
CA PRO A 614 10.61 3.18 28.44
C PRO A 614 11.27 4.35 27.70
N ILE A 615 12.56 4.30 27.37
CA ILE A 615 13.25 5.39 26.66
C ILE A 615 12.68 5.67 25.27
N GLN A 616 12.00 4.68 24.66
CA GLN A 616 11.32 4.87 23.38
C GLN A 616 10.03 5.68 23.51
N SER A 617 9.44 5.71 24.70
CA SER A 617 8.25 6.50 25.01
C SER A 617 8.59 7.97 25.28
N TRP A 618 7.67 8.88 24.99
CA TRP A 618 7.89 10.31 25.16
C TRP A 618 8.08 10.75 26.61
N GLY A 619 7.35 10.12 27.54
CA GLY A 619 7.48 10.42 28.97
C GLY A 619 8.54 9.58 29.69
N ASN A 620 9.27 8.73 28.97
CA ASN A 620 10.26 7.80 29.53
C ASN A 620 9.67 6.87 30.62
N ALA A 621 8.49 6.32 30.35
CA ALA A 621 7.78 5.40 31.23
C ALA A 621 7.05 4.32 30.41
N ASP A 622 6.81 3.16 31.03
CA ASP A 622 6.27 2.02 30.28
C ASP A 622 4.82 2.23 29.85
N ASP A 623 3.97 2.75 30.74
CA ASP A 623 2.52 2.79 30.52
C ASP A 623 2.13 3.92 29.55
N LEU A 624 1.72 3.58 28.32
CA LEU A 624 1.39 4.56 27.28
C LEU A 624 -0.04 5.09 27.44
N GLY A 625 -1.00 4.21 27.68
CA GLY A 625 -2.41 4.60 27.77
C GLY A 625 -3.38 3.44 27.88
N VAL A 626 -4.61 3.77 28.23
CA VAL A 626 -5.77 2.86 28.16
C VAL A 626 -6.78 3.45 27.19
N GLU A 627 -7.16 2.68 26.18
CA GLU A 627 -8.18 3.03 25.19
C GLU A 627 -9.44 2.19 25.42
N ILE A 628 -10.61 2.82 25.26
CA ILE A 628 -11.90 2.11 25.25
C ILE A 628 -12.53 2.35 23.89
N ASP A 629 -12.80 1.26 23.18
CA ASP A 629 -13.41 1.28 21.86
C ASP A 629 -14.79 0.65 21.91
N VAL A 630 -15.77 1.32 21.33
CA VAL A 630 -17.14 0.81 21.18
C VAL A 630 -17.54 0.88 19.72
N GLN A 631 -18.06 -0.22 19.20
CA GLN A 631 -18.58 -0.31 17.84
C GLN A 631 -20.01 -0.82 17.87
N VAL A 632 -20.86 -0.22 17.06
CA VAL A 632 -22.14 -0.80 16.62
C VAL A 632 -22.01 -1.08 15.14
N TYR A 633 -22.34 -2.30 14.70
CA TYR A 633 -22.22 -2.72 13.32
C TYR A 633 -23.51 -3.36 12.82
N TYR A 634 -23.78 -3.13 11.54
CA TYR A 634 -24.89 -3.69 10.79
C TYR A 634 -24.39 -4.26 9.48
N ARG A 635 -24.90 -5.43 9.10
CA ARG A 635 -24.71 -6.05 7.78
C ARG A 635 -26.05 -6.53 7.25
N SER A 636 -26.36 -6.21 5.99
CA SER A 636 -27.58 -6.64 5.30
C SER A 636 -27.51 -8.09 4.81
N GLU A 637 -28.59 -8.53 4.14
CA GLU A 637 -28.80 -9.91 3.66
C GLU A 637 -28.34 -10.15 2.22
N ASP A 638 -28.05 -9.10 1.45
CA ASP A 638 -28.04 -9.18 -0.01
C ASP A 638 -26.66 -9.37 -0.65
N GLY A 639 -26.35 -10.63 -1.02
CA GLY A 639 -25.45 -10.97 -2.12
C GLY A 639 -25.06 -12.45 -2.21
N PRO A 640 -24.37 -12.87 -3.29
CA PRO A 640 -24.02 -14.28 -3.54
C PRO A 640 -23.04 -14.89 -2.52
N ASP A 641 -22.16 -14.08 -1.93
CA ASP A 641 -21.24 -14.47 -0.86
C ASP A 641 -21.66 -13.94 0.53
N LEU A 642 -21.14 -14.58 1.58
CA LEU A 642 -21.54 -14.37 2.99
C LEU A 642 -21.21 -12.97 3.55
N LEU A 643 -20.50 -12.14 2.77
CA LEU A 643 -20.07 -10.78 3.12
C LEU A 643 -20.63 -9.71 2.19
N ASP A 644 -21.39 -10.10 1.17
CA ASP A 644 -21.90 -9.15 0.18
C ASP A 644 -23.08 -8.36 0.75
N GLY A 645 -23.23 -7.15 0.23
CA GLY A 645 -24.31 -6.24 0.58
C GLY A 645 -23.84 -5.01 1.35
N PHE A 646 -24.80 -4.36 2.00
CA PHE A 646 -24.59 -3.13 2.75
C PHE A 646 -24.01 -3.42 4.14
N TYR A 647 -22.91 -2.74 4.45
CA TYR A 647 -22.27 -2.70 5.75
C TYR A 647 -22.36 -1.28 6.31
N ALA A 648 -22.72 -1.15 7.57
CA ALA A 648 -22.61 0.11 8.30
C ALA A 648 -22.01 -0.12 9.67
N SER A 649 -21.13 0.77 10.11
CA SER A 649 -20.69 0.78 11.50
C SER A 649 -20.43 2.17 12.03
N ALA A 650 -20.87 2.41 13.26
CA ALA A 650 -20.49 3.57 14.06
C ALA A 650 -19.50 3.11 15.13
N GLN A 651 -18.38 3.80 15.23
CA GLN A 651 -17.29 3.50 16.16
C GLN A 651 -17.00 4.75 17.00
N TRP A 652 -16.83 4.57 18.30
CA TRP A 652 -16.38 5.62 19.21
C TRP A 652 -15.21 5.08 20.02
N GLY A 653 -14.15 5.87 20.13
CA GLY A 653 -12.95 5.55 20.92
C GLY A 653 -12.61 6.69 21.85
N ILE A 654 -12.09 6.36 23.04
CA ILE A 654 -11.48 7.32 23.96
C ILE A 654 -10.17 6.75 24.51
N LEU A 655 -9.10 7.53 24.40
CA LEU A 655 -7.78 7.21 24.93
C LEU A 655 -7.47 8.08 26.15
N PHE A 656 -7.16 7.42 27.25
CA PHE A 656 -6.61 8.04 28.46
C PHE A 656 -5.08 7.89 28.41
N PRO A 657 -4.33 8.96 28.06
CA PRO A 657 -2.88 8.88 28.03
C PRO A 657 -2.32 8.72 29.45
N LEU A 658 -1.27 7.90 29.57
CA LEU A 658 -0.54 7.66 30.82
C LEU A 658 0.89 8.20 30.72
N ASP A 659 1.71 7.95 31.74
CA ASP A 659 3.03 8.56 31.92
C ASP A 659 3.98 8.34 30.75
N GLY A 660 3.88 7.23 30.01
CA GLY A 660 4.71 6.96 28.83
C GLY A 660 4.41 7.88 27.64
N LEU A 661 3.19 8.42 27.56
CA LEU A 661 2.86 9.52 26.65
C LEU A 661 3.07 10.88 27.29
N GLY A 662 3.55 10.95 28.54
CA GLY A 662 3.77 12.14 29.36
C GLY A 662 4.82 13.13 28.85
N TRP A 663 5.15 14.09 29.71
CA TRP A 663 6.29 14.98 29.52
C TRP A 663 7.49 14.42 30.27
N LEU A 664 8.70 14.59 29.72
CA LEU A 664 9.92 14.33 30.46
C LEU A 664 10.00 15.25 31.70
N PRO A 665 10.67 14.79 32.79
CA PRO A 665 10.82 15.59 33.99
C PRO A 665 11.38 17.00 33.72
N GLY A 666 10.65 18.03 34.15
CA GLY A 666 11.04 19.43 33.99
C GLY A 666 10.83 20.02 32.58
N LEU A 667 10.28 19.25 31.63
CA LEU A 667 9.92 19.73 30.29
C LEU A 667 8.41 19.98 30.11
N ALA A 668 7.60 19.73 31.14
CA ALA A 668 6.18 20.04 31.09
C ALA A 668 5.96 21.56 31.02
N PRO A 669 5.20 22.07 30.03
CA PRO A 669 4.87 23.49 29.99
C PRO A 669 3.99 23.87 31.18
N THR A 670 4.19 25.08 31.71
CA THR A 670 3.37 25.60 32.81
C THR A 670 2.01 26.06 32.28
N ASN A 671 0.94 25.69 32.97
CA ASN A 671 -0.40 26.21 32.72
C ASN A 671 -0.53 27.67 33.21
N ALA A 672 -1.64 28.33 32.89
CA ALA A 672 -1.90 29.72 33.27
C ALA A 672 -1.91 29.98 34.79
N SER A 673 -2.06 28.93 35.61
CA SER A 673 -2.02 28.99 37.08
C SER A 673 -0.65 28.61 37.68
N GLY A 674 0.38 28.38 36.85
CA GLY A 674 1.73 28.03 37.30
C GLY A 674 1.94 26.56 37.71
N GLY A 675 0.97 25.68 37.45
CA GLY A 675 1.12 24.23 37.60
C GLY A 675 1.59 23.58 36.29
N GLU A 676 2.11 22.35 36.34
CA GLU A 676 2.44 21.58 35.14
C GLU A 676 1.16 21.27 34.33
N ARG A 677 1.24 21.41 33.00
CA ARG A 677 0.14 21.07 32.11
C ARG A 677 0.10 19.56 31.86
N GLY A 678 -0.95 18.92 32.34
CA GLY A 678 -1.25 17.52 32.01
C GLY A 678 -1.68 17.34 30.55
N LEU A 679 -1.69 16.08 30.10
CA LEU A 679 -2.22 15.69 28.80
C LEU A 679 -3.75 15.62 28.86
N GLY A 680 -4.40 15.95 27.75
CA GLY A 680 -5.82 15.68 27.57
C GLY A 680 -6.08 14.32 26.95
N ASN A 681 -7.30 13.81 27.18
CA ASN A 681 -7.78 12.60 26.53
C ASN A 681 -8.00 12.88 25.04
N ALA A 682 -7.72 11.89 24.20
CA ALA A 682 -8.10 11.91 22.78
C ALA A 682 -9.38 11.11 22.58
N GLN A 683 -10.23 11.56 21.66
CA GLN A 683 -11.48 10.88 21.32
C GLN A 683 -11.68 10.82 19.82
N THR A 684 -12.32 9.76 19.35
CA THR A 684 -12.73 9.66 17.95
C THR A 684 -14.15 9.17 17.80
N PHE A 685 -14.83 9.67 16.78
CA PHE A 685 -16.04 9.08 16.25
C PHE A 685 -15.85 8.78 14.77
N ARG A 686 -16.19 7.57 14.35
CA ARG A 686 -16.03 7.11 12.97
C ARG A 686 -17.33 6.47 12.49
N LEU A 687 -17.76 6.84 11.29
CA LEU A 687 -18.91 6.24 10.61
C LEU A 687 -18.40 5.59 9.32
N ILE A 688 -18.57 4.28 9.19
CA ILE A 688 -18.22 3.54 7.98
C ILE A 688 -19.52 3.09 7.33
N LEU A 689 -19.69 3.40 6.05
CA LEU A 689 -20.76 2.88 5.20
C LEU A 689 -20.09 2.17 4.03
N GLY A 690 -20.53 0.97 3.73
CA GLY A 690 -19.91 0.09 2.75
C GLY A 690 -20.96 -0.62 1.92
N VAL A 691 -20.66 -0.85 0.65
CA VAL A 691 -21.35 -1.84 -0.18
C VAL A 691 -20.27 -2.75 -0.72
N GLN A 692 -20.31 -4.02 -0.34
CA GLN A 692 -19.41 -5.07 -0.81
C GLN A 692 -20.16 -5.96 -1.81
N TYR A 693 -19.45 -6.44 -2.82
CA TYR A 693 -19.99 -7.30 -3.89
C TYR A 693 -18.90 -8.21 -4.46
#